data_AF-A0A1S2TP73-F1
#
_entry.id   AF-A0A1S2TP73-F1
#
_cell.length_a   1.000
_cell.length_b   1.000
_cell.length_c   1.000
_cell.angle_alpha   90.00
_cell.angle_beta   90.00
_cell.angle_gamma   90.00
#
_symmetry.space_group_name_H-M   'P 1'
#
loop_
_entity.id
_entity.type
_entity.pdbx_description
1 polymer ?
#
loop_
_entity_poly.entity_id
_entity_poly.type
_entity_poly.pdbx_seq_one_letter_code
_entity_poly.pdbx_strand_id
1 'polypeptide(L)'
;MSVEALPDFYAFFKKAEHLLRRHRTSRDPDIEADYALCRALKWQFRAAVSAGKHLRLTQKLLPALAYVRNGGERSNHRHIGYNVALEPTQQTRAGPQLAADSRLKVCADQRIRSTRTISLQAQLKSSIEKQFQTHSQLGIGYVSAREYENLEQYADARSHSVRTSLSESIRRTAKNLPSLLRDSYNLQKHLAYSALSQPYVRAALADAGLTDVELPSVRNTSQPVITERGFALTAHNKSTVNVFSALQVKTTIKPTLQRTHRHITLDILSLYETAPELAHRRLASHKHYNDDPLALLADMKNHIDATSKQFTRQVCTPVPASELNATRHASNKQAQSLLERYVLLKAQSRIDRPLENEMYTLIQCHPAQLRPDALKVYKLTAIAQIQSFSAGVAASSQGGAGKGVTIEVSQRKLDDPHLSGDYLTIDIAPSESRQVVKEMLDQALDTIGEQTFGWGHLVRSISESLPDPARPWSTQVLVKIKHGQPVVLYTRHTEDKDRNLVLPQQVEQFSGIEAQSLRTRQTLHKDRLGSDSLDHLLPIALRYLENPDEQPGWDDYVERHADDFHALLDTLGRQAHGTSLTAEIDALKRISPVLARAAETLIQRAHAALDVPTGENRARAQAAFNHLLQEYMPHYRAKVSEAWTLS
;
A
#
# COMPACT_ATOMS: atom_id res chain seq x y z
N MET A 1 11.07 -6.64 31.94
CA MET A 1 11.51 -5.26 32.30
C MET A 1 10.42 -4.23 32.01
N SER A 2 10.21 -3.22 32.86
CA SER A 2 9.26 -2.11 32.57
C SER A 2 9.86 -1.09 31.59
N VAL A 3 9.04 -0.58 30.66
CA VAL A 3 9.45 0.42 29.63
C VAL A 3 9.96 1.72 30.26
N GLU A 4 9.55 1.99 31.50
CA GLU A 4 9.89 3.20 32.26
C GLU A 4 11.33 3.22 32.77
N ALA A 5 11.94 2.06 33.04
CA ALA A 5 13.32 1.96 33.52
C ALA A 5 14.38 2.02 32.40
N LEU A 6 13.99 1.82 31.14
CA LEU A 6 14.91 1.80 29.98
C LEU A 6 15.78 3.06 29.82
N PRO A 7 15.29 4.29 30.08
CA PRO A 7 16.12 5.50 30.04
C PRO A 7 17.22 5.51 31.09
N ASP A 8 16.97 4.95 32.28
CA ASP A 8 17.92 4.93 33.39
C ASP A 8 19.06 3.94 33.12
N PHE A 9 18.74 2.76 32.57
CA PHE A 9 19.76 1.82 32.08
C PHE A 9 20.62 2.43 30.97
N TYR A 10 20.01 3.14 30.02
CA TYR A 10 20.78 3.86 29.00
C TYR A 10 21.72 4.91 29.62
N ALA A 11 21.26 5.68 30.60
CA ALA A 11 22.08 6.67 31.29
C ALA A 11 23.23 6.01 32.08
N PHE A 12 22.96 4.88 32.75
CA PHE A 12 23.95 4.08 33.44
C PHE A 12 25.06 3.60 32.50
N PHE A 13 24.72 2.89 31.42
CA PHE A 13 25.73 2.36 30.50
C PHE A 13 26.48 3.47 29.75
N LYS A 14 25.84 4.63 29.51
CA LYS A 14 26.53 5.82 28.99
C LYS A 14 27.58 6.34 29.98
N LYS A 15 27.28 6.37 31.28
CA LYS A 15 28.23 6.79 32.33
C LYS A 15 29.35 5.76 32.49
N ALA A 16 29.02 4.47 32.51
CA ALA A 16 30.00 3.38 32.58
C ALA A 16 30.97 3.39 31.39
N GLU A 17 30.47 3.55 30.16
CA GLU A 17 31.30 3.71 28.96
C GLU A 17 32.27 4.88 29.08
N HIS A 18 31.83 6.02 29.61
CA HIS A 18 32.68 7.21 29.76
C HIS A 18 33.80 7.01 30.78
N LEU A 19 33.52 6.27 31.87
CA LEU A 19 34.52 5.90 32.87
C LEU A 19 35.53 4.91 32.29
N LEU A 20 35.06 3.81 31.70
CA LEU A 20 35.92 2.79 31.08
C LEU A 20 36.80 3.38 29.98
N ARG A 21 36.26 4.34 29.19
CA ARG A 21 37.03 5.04 28.15
C ARG A 21 38.31 5.70 28.69
N ARG A 22 38.31 6.18 29.94
CA ARG A 22 39.47 6.86 30.56
C ARG A 22 40.57 5.88 30.97
N HIS A 23 40.24 4.61 31.15
CA HIS A 23 41.16 3.57 31.59
C HIS A 23 41.58 2.62 30.45
N ARG A 24 41.22 2.95 29.20
CA ARG A 24 41.59 2.19 28.02
C ARG A 24 43.09 2.25 27.78
N THR A 25 43.75 1.09 27.87
CA THR A 25 45.12 0.92 27.39
C THR A 25 45.17 -0.32 26.51
N SER A 26 46.07 -0.35 25.53
CA SER A 26 46.32 -1.55 24.70
C SER A 26 46.92 -2.72 25.48
N ARG A 27 47.21 -2.53 26.77
CA ARG A 27 47.83 -3.51 27.68
C ARG A 27 46.82 -4.23 28.57
N ASP A 28 45.59 -3.73 28.68
CA ASP A 28 44.53 -4.29 29.54
C ASP A 28 43.36 -4.82 28.69
N PRO A 29 43.44 -6.09 28.20
CA PRO A 29 42.43 -6.67 27.30
C PRO A 29 41.05 -6.79 27.95
N ASP A 30 41.00 -6.98 29.28
CA ASP A 30 39.76 -7.11 30.04
C ASP A 30 38.98 -5.79 30.10
N ILE A 31 39.69 -4.66 30.28
CA ILE A 31 39.07 -3.32 30.28
C ILE A 31 38.51 -2.98 28.87
N GLU A 32 39.19 -3.40 27.80
CA GLU A 32 38.69 -3.23 26.44
C GLU A 32 37.47 -4.11 26.16
N ALA A 33 37.42 -5.33 26.70
CA ALA A 33 36.25 -6.21 26.61
C ALA A 33 35.05 -5.63 27.37
N ASP A 34 35.24 -5.17 28.60
CA ASP A 34 34.20 -4.51 29.40
C ASP A 34 33.70 -3.23 28.76
N TYR A 35 34.61 -2.43 28.17
CA TYR A 35 34.25 -1.25 27.40
C TYR A 35 33.37 -1.60 26.20
N ALA A 36 33.75 -2.62 25.43
CA ALA A 36 32.99 -3.07 24.27
C ALA A 36 31.60 -3.60 24.66
N LEU A 37 31.52 -4.39 25.73
CA LEU A 37 30.25 -4.89 26.29
C LEU A 37 29.36 -3.74 26.77
N CYS A 38 29.88 -2.81 27.57
CA CYS A 38 29.13 -1.64 28.04
C CYS A 38 28.61 -0.79 26.88
N ARG A 39 29.42 -0.60 25.85
CA ARG A 39 29.04 0.16 24.66
C ARG A 39 27.98 -0.54 23.82
N ALA A 40 28.03 -1.87 23.71
CA ALA A 40 27.02 -2.67 23.05
C ALA A 40 25.69 -2.69 23.82
N LEU A 41 25.73 -2.88 25.15
CA LEU A 41 24.54 -2.78 26.02
C LEU A 41 23.89 -1.40 25.92
N LYS A 42 24.68 -0.32 25.92
CA LYS A 42 24.17 1.04 25.65
C LYS A 42 23.39 1.11 24.33
N TRP A 43 23.83 0.44 23.26
CA TRP A 43 23.09 0.41 21.99
C TRP A 43 21.76 -0.33 22.10
N GLN A 44 21.72 -1.46 22.81
CA GLN A 44 20.47 -2.20 23.06
C GLN A 44 19.43 -1.31 23.76
N PHE A 45 19.80 -0.67 24.87
CA PHE A 45 18.90 0.21 25.60
C PHE A 45 18.55 1.48 24.82
N ARG A 46 19.49 2.05 24.06
CA ARG A 46 19.21 3.20 23.19
C ARG A 46 18.21 2.86 22.09
N ALA A 47 18.32 1.67 21.48
CA ALA A 47 17.38 1.18 20.50
C ALA A 47 16.00 0.93 21.12
N ALA A 48 15.94 0.30 22.30
CA ALA A 48 14.70 0.07 23.03
C ALA A 48 13.97 1.38 23.40
N VAL A 49 14.70 2.40 23.88
CA VAL A 49 14.13 3.73 24.16
C VAL A 49 13.61 4.40 22.89
N SER A 50 14.34 4.31 21.78
CA SER A 50 13.89 4.84 20.48
C SER A 50 12.66 4.09 19.95
N ALA A 51 12.62 2.76 20.05
CA ALA A 51 11.49 1.95 19.63
C ALA A 51 10.25 2.20 20.50
N GLY A 52 10.41 2.39 21.81
CA GLY A 52 9.30 2.77 22.68
C GLY A 52 8.70 4.13 22.33
N LYS A 53 9.54 5.12 21.94
CA LYS A 53 9.06 6.43 21.45
C LYS A 53 8.34 6.30 20.12
N HIS A 54 8.91 5.55 19.19
CA HIS A 54 8.32 5.24 17.89
C HIS A 54 6.96 4.55 18.04
N LEU A 55 6.87 3.53 18.90
CA LEU A 55 5.62 2.83 19.20
C LEU A 55 4.55 3.79 19.73
N ARG A 56 4.90 4.73 20.62
CA ARG A 56 3.96 5.77 21.09
C ARG A 56 3.47 6.69 19.96
N LEU A 57 4.33 7.01 18.98
CA LEU A 57 3.91 7.77 17.79
C LEU A 57 2.96 6.96 16.92
N THR A 58 3.26 5.68 16.71
CA THR A 58 2.43 4.72 15.96
C THR A 58 1.06 4.53 16.63
N GLN A 59 1.02 4.25 17.94
CA GLN A 59 -0.21 4.12 18.73
C GLN A 59 -1.08 5.38 18.70
N LYS A 60 -0.48 6.56 18.64
CA LYS A 60 -1.25 7.80 18.44
C LYS A 60 -1.75 7.92 17.00
N LEU A 61 -0.99 7.45 16.01
CA LEU A 61 -1.29 7.65 14.58
C LEU A 61 -2.41 6.72 14.11
N LEU A 62 -2.43 5.47 14.57
CA LEU A 62 -3.41 4.47 14.17
C LEU A 62 -4.87 4.93 14.35
N PRO A 63 -5.30 5.43 15.53
CA PRO A 63 -6.66 5.95 15.70
C PRO A 63 -6.96 7.12 14.76
N ALA A 64 -5.97 7.94 14.45
CA ALA A 64 -6.15 9.06 13.54
C ALA A 64 -6.33 8.62 12.09
N LEU A 65 -5.90 7.40 11.73
CA LEU A 65 -6.04 6.80 10.40
C LEU A 65 -7.19 5.78 10.32
N ALA A 66 -7.92 5.56 11.41
CA ALA A 66 -8.95 4.51 11.48
C ALA A 66 -10.03 4.65 10.40
N TYR A 67 -10.31 5.87 9.92
CA TYR A 67 -11.26 6.13 8.84
C TYR A 67 -10.84 5.53 7.49
N VAL A 68 -9.55 5.20 7.29
CA VAL A 68 -9.04 4.53 6.09
C VAL A 68 -9.36 3.03 6.12
N ARG A 69 -9.61 2.46 7.31
CA ARG A 69 -9.94 1.04 7.42
C ARG A 69 -11.17 0.71 6.58
N ASN A 70 -11.18 -0.50 6.05
CA ASN A 70 -12.30 -1.08 5.30
C ASN A 70 -12.66 -0.41 3.97
N GLY A 71 -11.85 0.51 3.43
CA GLY A 71 -12.10 1.11 2.10
C GLY A 71 -12.23 2.62 2.09
N GLY A 72 -12.04 3.28 3.24
CA GLY A 72 -11.95 4.73 3.29
C GLY A 72 -10.70 5.29 2.63
N GLU A 73 -10.69 6.61 2.46
CA GLU A 73 -9.67 7.32 1.71
C GLU A 73 -9.30 8.65 2.37
N ARG A 74 -8.06 9.05 2.17
CA ARG A 74 -7.62 10.43 2.35
C ARG A 74 -7.00 10.96 1.06
N SER A 75 -7.42 12.13 0.66
CA SER A 75 -6.75 12.92 -0.37
C SER A 75 -6.30 14.26 0.20
N ASN A 76 -5.08 14.69 -0.16
CA ASN A 76 -4.65 16.05 0.04
C ASN A 76 -4.14 16.59 -1.28
N HIS A 77 -4.62 17.77 -1.64
CA HIS A 77 -4.14 18.53 -2.78
C HIS A 77 -3.54 19.83 -2.24
N ARG A 78 -2.29 20.10 -2.61
CA ARG A 78 -1.63 21.36 -2.26
C ARG A 78 -1.05 21.94 -3.52
N HIS A 79 -1.24 23.23 -3.73
CA HIS A 79 -0.56 23.89 -4.82
C HIS A 79 -0.07 25.26 -4.39
N ILE A 80 0.98 25.70 -5.07
CA ILE A 80 1.49 27.06 -5.05
C ILE A 80 1.80 27.47 -6.47
N GLY A 81 1.30 28.61 -6.90
CA GLY A 81 1.48 29.11 -8.26
C GLY A 81 1.62 30.62 -8.25
N TYR A 82 2.13 31.12 -9.37
CA TYR A 82 2.23 32.55 -9.63
C TYR A 82 1.45 32.85 -10.88
N ASN A 83 0.52 33.80 -10.81
CA ASN A 83 -0.33 34.19 -11.93
C ASN A 83 0.01 35.61 -12.38
N VAL A 84 0.01 35.83 -13.70
CA VAL A 84 0.22 37.13 -14.35
C VAL A 84 -1.01 37.45 -15.20
N ALA A 85 -1.53 38.67 -15.10
CA ALA A 85 -2.57 39.15 -16.00
C ALA A 85 -2.02 39.30 -17.43
N LEU A 86 -2.69 38.68 -18.41
CA LEU A 86 -2.28 38.75 -19.81
C LEU A 86 -2.83 40.00 -20.53
N GLU A 87 -3.76 40.70 -19.91
CA GLU A 87 -4.46 41.85 -20.49
C GLU A 87 -4.85 42.91 -19.43
N PRO A 88 -5.02 44.18 -19.83
CA PRO A 88 -5.37 45.27 -18.92
C PRO A 88 -6.73 45.11 -18.23
N THR A 89 -7.67 44.40 -18.87
CA THR A 89 -9.00 44.08 -18.31
C THR A 89 -8.92 43.04 -17.19
N GLN A 90 -7.76 42.40 -17.00
CA GLN A 90 -7.48 41.38 -15.98
C GLN A 90 -8.37 40.13 -16.01
N GLN A 91 -9.12 39.96 -17.10
CA GLN A 91 -10.06 38.87 -17.30
C GLN A 91 -9.34 37.55 -17.56
N THR A 92 -8.17 37.62 -18.21
CA THR A 92 -7.32 36.47 -18.52
C THR A 92 -6.01 36.51 -17.73
N ARG A 93 -5.68 35.41 -17.05
CA ARG A 93 -4.47 35.23 -16.24
C ARG A 93 -3.80 33.92 -16.57
N ALA A 94 -2.48 33.90 -16.63
CA ALA A 94 -1.73 32.67 -16.82
C ALA A 94 -0.50 32.60 -15.91
N GLY A 95 -0.04 31.38 -15.64
CA GLY A 95 1.24 31.20 -14.98
C GLY A 95 1.53 29.78 -14.52
N PRO A 96 2.74 29.57 -13.99
CA PRO A 96 3.17 28.26 -13.51
C PRO A 96 2.59 27.96 -12.12
N GLN A 97 2.30 26.70 -11.88
CA GLN A 97 1.78 26.16 -10.64
C GLN A 97 2.49 24.85 -10.30
N LEU A 98 3.01 24.75 -9.09
CA LEU A 98 3.54 23.52 -8.53
C LEU A 98 2.46 22.89 -7.63
N ALA A 99 2.00 21.70 -8.00
CA ALA A 99 1.05 20.93 -7.21
C ALA A 99 1.73 19.70 -6.58
N ALA A 100 1.31 19.38 -5.36
CA ALA A 100 1.77 18.25 -4.57
C ALA A 100 0.56 17.52 -3.99
N ASP A 101 0.20 16.42 -4.65
CA ASP A 101 -0.90 15.56 -4.26
C ASP A 101 -0.41 14.40 -3.40
N SER A 102 -1.24 13.99 -2.45
CA SER A 102 -1.05 12.76 -1.72
C SER A 102 -2.39 12.08 -1.51
N ARG A 103 -2.43 10.77 -1.78
CA ARG A 103 -3.61 9.93 -1.59
C ARG A 103 -3.21 8.74 -0.72
N LEU A 104 -4.00 8.42 0.28
CA LEU A 104 -3.89 7.21 1.08
C LEU A 104 -5.21 6.48 0.97
N LYS A 105 -5.19 5.26 0.43
CA LYS A 105 -6.40 4.46 0.22
C LYS A 105 -6.12 2.98 0.40
N VAL A 106 -7.18 2.20 0.55
CA VAL A 106 -7.16 0.74 0.42
C VAL A 106 -7.19 0.39 -1.07
N CYS A 107 -6.28 -0.49 -1.50
CA CYS A 107 -6.22 -1.05 -2.85
C CYS A 107 -7.32 -2.08 -3.09
N ALA A 108 -7.46 -2.52 -4.33
CA ALA A 108 -8.40 -3.58 -4.70
C ALA A 108 -8.10 -4.91 -4.00
N ASP A 109 -6.82 -5.22 -3.73
CA ASP A 109 -6.34 -6.38 -2.95
C ASP A 109 -6.33 -6.11 -1.43
N GLN A 110 -7.09 -5.13 -0.95
CA GLN A 110 -7.17 -4.71 0.46
C GLN A 110 -5.87 -4.15 1.07
N ARG A 111 -4.79 -3.94 0.29
CA ARG A 111 -3.52 -3.39 0.82
C ARG A 111 -3.60 -1.87 0.99
N ILE A 112 -2.74 -1.29 1.83
CA ILE A 112 -2.71 0.16 2.02
C ILE A 112 -1.75 0.80 1.02
N ARG A 113 -2.26 1.66 0.14
CA ARG A 113 -1.45 2.40 -0.84
C ARG A 113 -1.38 3.88 -0.53
N SER A 114 -0.14 4.35 -0.38
CA SER A 114 0.18 5.77 -0.22
C SER A 114 0.79 6.30 -1.51
N THR A 115 0.00 6.99 -2.31
CA THR A 115 0.42 7.65 -3.55
C THR A 115 0.79 9.10 -3.30
N ARG A 116 1.82 9.58 -4.00
CA ARG A 116 2.23 10.98 -4.08
C ARG A 116 2.42 11.33 -5.55
N THR A 117 1.89 12.49 -5.94
CA THR A 117 2.21 13.11 -7.22
C THR A 117 2.77 14.50 -6.94
N ILE A 118 3.89 14.84 -7.56
CA ILE A 118 4.38 16.23 -7.60
C ILE A 118 4.34 16.63 -9.07
N SER A 119 3.58 17.65 -9.41
CA SER A 119 3.42 18.09 -10.80
C SER A 119 3.71 19.56 -10.98
N LEU A 120 4.40 19.88 -12.06
CA LEU A 120 4.50 21.22 -12.59
C LEU A 120 3.37 21.40 -13.62
N GLN A 121 2.58 22.44 -13.42
CA GLN A 121 1.38 22.74 -14.20
C GLN A 121 1.50 24.16 -14.77
N ALA A 122 1.04 24.37 -15.99
CA ALA A 122 0.77 25.66 -16.58
C ALA A 122 -0.74 25.90 -16.52
N GLN A 123 -1.14 27.03 -15.98
CA GLN A 123 -2.53 27.39 -15.74
C GLN A 123 -2.92 28.60 -16.59
N LEU A 124 -4.14 28.57 -17.13
CA LEU A 124 -4.80 29.67 -17.83
C LEU A 124 -6.20 29.82 -17.24
N LYS A 125 -6.49 30.97 -16.67
CA LYS A 125 -7.83 31.36 -16.21
C LYS A 125 -8.36 32.46 -17.12
N SER A 126 -9.59 32.34 -17.59
CA SER A 126 -10.28 33.43 -18.28
C SER A 126 -11.66 33.62 -17.67
N SER A 127 -12.09 34.89 -17.58
CA SER A 127 -13.39 35.26 -17.01
C SER A 127 -14.03 36.36 -17.84
N ILE A 128 -15.15 36.05 -18.49
CA ILE A 128 -15.91 37.02 -19.29
C ILE A 128 -17.12 37.44 -18.46
N GLU A 129 -17.21 38.74 -18.16
CA GLU A 129 -18.36 39.41 -17.52
C GLU A 129 -18.87 38.74 -16.22
N LYS A 130 -18.00 38.04 -15.47
CA LYS A 130 -18.32 37.22 -14.27
C LYS A 130 -19.34 36.09 -14.49
N GLN A 131 -19.98 36.00 -15.66
CA GLN A 131 -20.99 34.99 -16.01
C GLN A 131 -20.37 33.71 -16.58
N PHE A 132 -19.23 33.85 -17.27
CA PHE A 132 -18.50 32.74 -17.86
C PHE A 132 -17.08 32.69 -17.29
N GLN A 133 -16.72 31.56 -16.69
CA GLN A 133 -15.37 31.34 -16.15
C GLN A 133 -14.80 30.05 -16.73
N THR A 134 -13.62 30.15 -17.34
CA THR A 134 -12.85 29.00 -17.81
C THR A 134 -11.53 28.92 -17.09
N HIS A 135 -11.13 27.68 -16.80
CA HIS A 135 -9.89 27.36 -16.14
C HIS A 135 -9.30 26.12 -16.81
N SER A 136 -8.15 26.33 -17.45
CA SER A 136 -7.40 25.32 -18.17
C SER A 136 -6.05 25.10 -17.51
N GLN A 137 -5.64 23.85 -17.37
CA GLN A 137 -4.40 23.42 -16.77
C GLN A 137 -3.79 22.29 -17.61
N LEU A 138 -2.49 22.37 -17.85
CA LEU A 138 -1.68 21.32 -18.45
C LEU A 138 -0.49 21.06 -17.54
N GLY A 139 -0.17 19.80 -17.27
CA GLY A 139 0.91 19.48 -16.35
C GLY A 139 1.56 18.14 -16.57
N ILE A 140 2.82 18.09 -16.14
CA ILE A 140 3.62 16.88 -16.02
C ILE A 140 4.01 16.70 -14.56
N GLY A 141 3.91 15.47 -14.06
CA GLY A 141 4.25 15.17 -12.69
C GLY A 141 4.99 13.87 -12.51
N TYR A 142 5.76 13.81 -11.43
CA TYR A 142 6.38 12.60 -10.92
C TYR A 142 5.44 11.91 -9.93
N VAL A 143 5.13 10.65 -10.21
CA VAL A 143 4.30 9.80 -9.35
C VAL A 143 5.20 8.85 -8.57
N SER A 144 4.94 8.74 -7.28
CA SER A 144 5.53 7.73 -6.41
C SER A 144 4.47 7.13 -5.51
N ALA A 145 4.34 5.80 -5.50
CA ALA A 145 3.46 5.09 -4.59
C ALA A 145 4.22 4.04 -3.79
N ARG A 146 3.70 3.75 -2.60
CA ARG A 146 4.20 2.69 -1.72
C ARG A 146 3.01 1.93 -1.16
N GLU A 147 3.08 0.61 -1.23
CA GLU A 147 2.05 -0.31 -0.75
C GLU A 147 2.56 -1.07 0.47
N TYR A 148 1.67 -1.25 1.44
CA TYR A 148 1.90 -1.93 2.72
C TYR A 148 0.80 -2.96 2.90
N GLU A 149 1.07 -4.05 3.61
CA GLU A 149 0.10 -5.14 3.74
C GLU A 149 -1.17 -4.66 4.45
N ASN A 150 -0.99 -3.90 5.53
CA ASN A 150 -2.10 -3.38 6.33
C ASN A 150 -1.81 -1.97 6.88
N LEU A 151 -2.79 -1.43 7.62
CA LEU A 151 -2.71 -0.08 8.16
C LEU A 151 -1.71 0.03 9.30
N GLU A 152 -1.53 -1.05 10.05
CA GLU A 152 -0.59 -1.19 11.16
C GLU A 152 0.85 -1.05 10.66
N GLN A 153 1.21 -1.76 9.60
CA GLN A 153 2.51 -1.63 8.94
C GLN A 153 2.70 -0.26 8.30
N TYR A 154 1.67 0.31 7.67
CA TYR A 154 1.75 1.67 7.16
C TYR A 154 2.04 2.68 8.28
N ALA A 155 1.31 2.58 9.40
CA ALA A 155 1.48 3.48 10.53
C ALA A 155 2.84 3.31 11.17
N ASP A 156 3.31 2.08 11.36
CA ASP A 156 4.64 1.77 11.87
C ASP A 156 5.74 2.33 10.96
N ALA A 157 5.62 2.14 9.64
CA ALA A 157 6.59 2.66 8.68
C ALA A 157 6.62 4.20 8.61
N ARG A 158 5.52 4.88 8.93
CA ARG A 158 5.33 6.32 8.66
C ARG A 158 5.12 7.20 9.90
N SER A 159 5.04 6.64 11.10
CA SER A 159 4.76 7.40 12.33
C SER A 159 5.82 8.43 12.69
N HIS A 160 7.08 8.19 12.31
CA HIS A 160 8.18 9.16 12.47
C HIS A 160 8.22 10.23 11.37
N SER A 161 7.37 10.15 10.35
CA SER A 161 7.37 11.10 9.23
C SER A 161 6.62 12.39 9.59
N VAL A 162 7.35 13.51 9.64
CA VAL A 162 6.77 14.86 9.78
C VAL A 162 5.68 15.10 8.73
N ARG A 163 5.89 14.63 7.51
CA ARG A 163 4.93 14.80 6.41
C ARG A 163 3.64 14.04 6.63
N THR A 164 3.71 12.79 7.12
CA THR A 164 2.51 11.99 7.47
C THR A 164 1.78 12.60 8.66
N SER A 165 2.50 13.12 9.65
CA SER A 165 1.86 13.84 10.75
C SER A 165 1.17 15.13 10.27
N LEU A 166 1.82 15.95 9.43
CA LEU A 166 1.29 17.24 8.95
C LEU A 166 0.02 17.05 8.12
N SER A 167 0.06 16.02 7.30
CA SER A 167 -1.04 15.45 6.55
C SER A 167 -2.29 15.20 7.42
N GLU A 168 -2.13 14.61 8.61
CA GLU A 168 -3.26 14.32 9.50
C GLU A 168 -3.66 15.52 10.38
N SER A 169 -2.70 16.24 10.95
CA SER A 169 -2.99 17.39 11.83
C SER A 169 -1.77 18.30 12.01
N ILE A 170 -1.95 19.58 11.72
CA ILE A 170 -0.92 20.62 11.94
C ILE A 170 -0.59 20.75 13.43
N ARG A 171 -1.60 20.88 14.29
CA ARG A 171 -1.44 21.01 15.76
C ARG A 171 -0.67 19.83 16.36
N ARG A 172 -1.01 18.60 15.96
CA ARG A 172 -0.32 17.40 16.42
C ARG A 172 1.13 17.34 15.95
N THR A 173 1.40 17.81 14.74
CA THR A 173 2.75 17.85 14.17
C THR A 173 3.63 18.81 14.94
N ALA A 174 3.15 20.02 15.20
CA ALA A 174 3.87 21.00 16.01
C ALA A 174 4.23 20.45 17.40
N LYS A 175 3.27 19.80 18.08
CA LYS A 175 3.49 19.20 19.41
C LYS A 175 4.55 18.09 19.42
N ASN A 176 4.66 17.29 18.35
CA ASN A 176 5.56 16.14 18.30
C ASN A 176 6.81 16.37 17.40
N LEU A 177 7.04 17.58 16.91
CA LEU A 177 8.10 17.87 15.94
C LEU A 177 9.50 17.44 16.43
N PRO A 178 9.91 17.70 17.68
CA PRO A 178 11.23 17.27 18.15
C PRO A 178 11.40 15.75 18.14
N SER A 179 10.36 15.00 18.53
CA SER A 179 10.38 13.53 18.48
C SER A 179 10.41 12.99 17.05
N LEU A 180 9.62 13.57 16.14
CA LEU A 180 9.55 13.16 14.75
C LEU A 180 10.92 13.33 14.06
N LEU A 181 11.56 14.49 14.26
CA LEU A 181 12.89 14.76 13.70
C LEU A 181 13.95 13.82 14.28
N ARG A 182 13.97 13.63 15.60
CA ARG A 182 14.97 12.76 16.23
C ARG A 182 14.88 11.31 15.74
N ASP A 183 13.66 10.78 15.64
CA ASP A 183 13.43 9.40 15.20
C ASP A 183 13.69 9.24 13.70
N SER A 184 13.31 10.22 12.86
CA SER A 184 13.57 10.15 11.40
C SER A 184 15.05 10.03 11.05
N TYR A 185 15.95 10.59 11.86
CA TYR A 185 17.39 10.51 11.60
C TYR A 185 18.07 9.31 12.27
N ASN A 186 17.61 8.91 13.45
CA ASN A 186 18.41 8.03 14.31
C ASN A 186 17.80 6.64 14.55
N LEU A 187 16.50 6.45 14.33
CA LEU A 187 15.81 5.21 14.67
C LEU A 187 16.45 4.00 13.98
N GLN A 188 16.51 4.02 12.65
CA GLN A 188 17.06 2.90 11.87
C GLN A 188 18.52 2.59 12.25
N LYS A 189 19.32 3.62 12.53
CA LYS A 189 20.70 3.44 13.00
C LYS A 189 20.75 2.72 14.35
N HIS A 190 19.92 3.11 15.31
CA HIS A 190 19.91 2.47 16.62
C HIS A 190 19.43 1.02 16.53
N LEU A 191 18.37 0.78 15.76
CA LEU A 191 17.83 -0.57 15.51
C LEU A 191 18.89 -1.47 14.88
N ALA A 192 19.58 -0.99 13.84
CA ALA A 192 20.64 -1.76 13.17
C ALA A 192 21.80 -2.09 14.10
N TYR A 193 22.25 -1.14 14.93
CA TYR A 193 23.39 -1.36 15.84
C TYR A 193 23.02 -2.35 16.95
N SER A 194 21.79 -2.24 17.47
CA SER A 194 21.25 -3.20 18.43
C SER A 194 21.17 -4.60 17.82
N ALA A 195 20.57 -4.75 16.64
CA ALA A 195 20.45 -6.06 15.98
C ALA A 195 21.82 -6.69 15.64
N LEU A 196 22.78 -5.91 15.14
CA LEU A 196 24.11 -6.41 14.78
C LEU A 196 24.93 -6.84 16.00
N SER A 197 24.82 -6.13 17.13
CA SER A 197 25.58 -6.42 18.35
C SER A 197 24.92 -7.44 19.28
N GLN A 198 23.67 -7.82 19.03
CA GLN A 198 22.89 -8.68 19.94
C GLN A 198 23.54 -10.06 20.20
N PRO A 199 24.03 -10.81 19.18
CA PRO A 199 24.72 -12.08 19.42
C PRO A 199 25.95 -11.93 20.32
N TYR A 200 26.79 -10.92 20.05
CA TYR A 200 27.96 -10.62 20.89
C TYR A 200 27.58 -10.30 22.34
N VAL A 201 26.54 -9.48 22.57
CA VAL A 201 26.09 -9.14 23.93
C VAL A 201 25.61 -10.39 24.67
N ARG A 202 24.85 -11.28 24.00
CA ARG A 202 24.38 -12.53 24.62
C ARG A 202 25.55 -13.44 25.00
N ALA A 203 26.51 -13.63 24.10
CA ALA A 203 27.69 -14.43 24.37
C ALA A 203 28.50 -13.85 25.54
N ALA A 204 28.80 -12.55 25.52
CA ALA A 204 29.58 -11.89 26.57
C ALA A 204 28.86 -11.89 27.94
N LEU A 205 27.53 -11.80 27.97
CA LEU A 205 26.76 -11.95 29.20
C LEU A 205 26.79 -13.39 29.71
N ALA A 206 26.65 -14.37 28.81
CA ALA A 206 26.76 -15.78 29.17
C ALA A 206 28.15 -16.13 29.74
N ASP A 207 29.21 -15.63 29.10
CA ASP A 207 30.60 -15.79 29.58
C ASP A 207 30.79 -15.17 30.98
N ALA A 208 30.05 -14.11 31.30
CA ALA A 208 30.04 -13.47 32.62
C ALA A 208 29.10 -14.17 33.65
N GLY A 209 28.50 -15.32 33.29
CA GLY A 209 27.56 -16.04 34.15
C GLY A 209 26.14 -15.45 34.22
N LEU A 210 25.81 -14.53 33.31
CA LEU A 210 24.53 -13.80 33.26
C LEU A 210 23.64 -14.30 32.12
N THR A 211 23.37 -15.62 32.08
CA THR A 211 22.58 -16.27 31.03
C THR A 211 21.10 -15.89 31.04
N ASP A 212 20.56 -15.52 32.20
CA ASP A 212 19.11 -15.27 32.40
C ASP A 212 18.70 -13.83 32.09
N VAL A 213 19.63 -12.99 31.61
CA VAL A 213 19.35 -11.58 31.33
C VAL A 213 18.53 -11.44 30.05
N GLU A 214 17.26 -11.10 30.21
CA GLU A 214 16.39 -10.74 29.10
C GLU A 214 16.82 -9.41 28.46
N LEU A 215 17.38 -9.50 27.24
CA LEU A 215 17.67 -8.31 26.43
C LEU A 215 16.38 -7.76 25.78
N PRO A 216 16.23 -6.43 25.65
CA PRO A 216 15.12 -5.85 24.94
C PRO A 216 15.03 -6.38 23.50
N SER A 217 13.92 -7.04 23.15
CA SER A 217 13.67 -7.43 21.76
C SER A 217 13.16 -6.20 20.99
N VAL A 218 13.93 -5.73 20.02
CA VAL A 218 13.53 -4.58 19.20
C VAL A 218 13.29 -5.03 17.76
N ARG A 219 12.08 -4.82 17.26
CA ARG A 219 11.72 -5.14 15.88
C ARG A 219 12.11 -3.98 14.95
N ASN A 220 12.52 -4.33 13.74
CA ASN A 220 12.73 -3.35 12.67
C ASN A 220 11.39 -2.72 12.26
N THR A 221 11.45 -1.47 11.78
CA THR A 221 10.27 -0.80 11.23
C THR A 221 9.81 -1.50 9.95
N SER A 222 8.50 -1.60 9.78
CA SER A 222 7.85 -2.17 8.60
C SER A 222 8.32 -1.47 7.31
N GLN A 223 8.50 -2.24 6.23
CA GLN A 223 8.90 -1.76 4.92
C GLN A 223 7.74 -1.90 3.93
N PRO A 224 7.70 -1.08 2.86
CA PRO A 224 6.70 -1.27 1.81
C PRO A 224 6.97 -2.57 1.05
N VAL A 225 5.90 -3.32 0.74
CA VAL A 225 5.97 -4.56 -0.06
C VAL A 225 6.24 -4.22 -1.52
N ILE A 226 5.52 -3.23 -2.05
CA ILE A 226 5.65 -2.78 -3.43
C ILE A 226 5.93 -1.28 -3.44
N THR A 227 6.88 -0.87 -4.27
CA THR A 227 7.12 0.54 -4.56
C THR A 227 6.88 0.82 -6.03
N GLU A 228 6.32 1.97 -6.34
CA GLU A 228 5.97 2.33 -7.70
C GLU A 228 6.45 3.75 -8.00
N ARG A 229 7.01 3.96 -9.19
CA ARG A 229 7.56 5.24 -9.63
C ARG A 229 7.28 5.47 -11.09
N GLY A 230 7.05 6.71 -11.48
CA GLY A 230 6.89 7.07 -12.89
C GLY A 230 6.42 8.49 -13.07
N PHE A 231 5.69 8.71 -14.16
CA PHE A 231 5.20 10.03 -14.52
C PHE A 231 3.70 10.03 -14.77
N ALA A 232 3.09 11.19 -14.58
CA ALA A 232 1.72 11.48 -14.94
C ALA A 232 1.69 12.72 -15.82
N LEU A 233 0.89 12.65 -16.89
CA LEU A 233 0.51 13.78 -17.71
C LEU A 233 -0.96 14.07 -17.40
N THR A 234 -1.26 15.32 -17.11
CA THR A 234 -2.61 15.75 -16.73
C THR A 234 -2.99 16.97 -17.53
N ALA A 235 -4.12 16.92 -18.23
CA ALA A 235 -4.83 18.13 -18.64
C ALA A 235 -6.09 18.27 -17.80
N HIS A 236 -6.50 19.49 -17.52
CA HIS A 236 -7.72 19.77 -16.80
C HIS A 236 -8.35 21.03 -17.37
N ASN A 237 -9.57 20.92 -17.84
CA ASN A 237 -10.38 22.03 -18.31
C ASN A 237 -11.66 22.07 -17.51
N LYS A 238 -11.95 23.22 -16.91
CA LYS A 238 -13.17 23.49 -16.16
C LYS A 238 -13.83 24.73 -16.74
N SER A 239 -15.08 24.61 -17.12
CA SER A 239 -15.92 25.72 -17.55
C SER A 239 -17.12 25.83 -16.62
N THR A 240 -17.44 27.07 -16.25
CA THR A 240 -18.58 27.38 -15.40
C THR A 240 -19.45 28.40 -16.11
N VAL A 241 -20.71 28.05 -16.33
CA VAL A 241 -21.72 28.89 -17.00
C VAL A 241 -22.86 29.16 -16.02
N ASN A 242 -23.15 30.43 -15.79
CA ASN A 242 -24.34 30.84 -15.05
C ASN A 242 -25.50 30.98 -16.04
N VAL A 243 -26.41 30.01 -16.08
CA VAL A 243 -27.47 29.96 -17.10
C VAL A 243 -28.71 30.76 -16.65
N PHE A 244 -28.88 30.98 -15.33
CA PHE A 244 -29.88 31.89 -14.73
C PHE A 244 -29.37 32.45 -13.39
N SER A 245 -30.06 33.44 -12.80
CA SER A 245 -29.71 34.01 -11.48
C SER A 245 -29.63 32.98 -10.33
N ALA A 246 -30.17 31.77 -10.52
CA ALA A 246 -30.22 30.71 -9.52
C ALA A 246 -29.44 29.42 -9.87
N LEU A 247 -28.94 29.24 -11.11
CA LEU A 247 -28.37 27.97 -11.59
C LEU A 247 -26.97 28.15 -12.20
N GLN A 248 -25.99 27.50 -11.58
CA GLN A 248 -24.61 27.43 -12.08
C GLN A 248 -24.30 26.00 -12.55
N VAL A 249 -24.01 25.86 -13.85
CA VAL A 249 -23.59 24.60 -14.47
C VAL A 249 -22.07 24.57 -14.53
N LYS A 250 -21.46 23.53 -13.95
CA LYS A 250 -20.01 23.31 -13.97
C LYS A 250 -19.71 22.04 -14.75
N THR A 251 -19.01 22.21 -15.87
CA THR A 251 -18.49 21.11 -16.68
C THR A 251 -16.99 20.99 -16.45
N THR A 252 -16.53 19.79 -16.09
CA THR A 252 -15.12 19.51 -15.85
C THR A 252 -14.67 18.35 -16.72
N ILE A 253 -13.59 18.54 -17.47
CA ILE A 253 -12.94 17.53 -18.30
C ILE A 253 -11.49 17.39 -17.82
N LYS A 254 -11.06 16.19 -17.45
CA LYS A 254 -9.70 15.93 -16.98
C LYS A 254 -9.16 14.63 -17.55
N PRO A 255 -8.48 14.67 -18.72
CA PRO A 255 -7.71 13.53 -19.19
C PRO A 255 -6.41 13.40 -18.39
N THR A 256 -6.08 12.17 -17.98
CA THR A 256 -4.83 11.83 -17.32
C THR A 256 -4.20 10.60 -17.97
N LEU A 257 -2.88 10.63 -18.13
CA LEU A 257 -2.07 9.49 -18.53
C LEU A 257 -1.00 9.28 -17.47
N GLN A 258 -1.10 8.18 -16.73
CA GLN A 258 -0.11 7.77 -15.76
C GLN A 258 0.63 6.53 -16.27
N ARG A 259 1.95 6.60 -16.33
CA ARG A 259 2.82 5.46 -16.65
C ARG A 259 3.86 5.28 -15.56
N THR A 260 3.88 4.09 -14.98
CA THR A 260 4.67 3.79 -13.79
C THR A 260 5.31 2.40 -13.89
N HIS A 261 6.40 2.23 -13.14
CA HIS A 261 7.07 0.96 -12.92
C HIS A 261 6.85 0.57 -11.46
N ARG A 262 6.25 -0.61 -11.26
CA ARG A 262 6.15 -1.26 -9.95
C ARG A 262 7.44 -2.05 -9.73
N HIS A 263 7.94 -2.03 -8.50
CA HIS A 263 9.20 -2.61 -8.07
C HIS A 263 9.01 -3.38 -6.77
N ILE A 264 9.50 -4.60 -6.75
CA ILE A 264 9.67 -5.42 -5.55
C ILE A 264 11.16 -5.70 -5.40
N THR A 265 11.74 -5.35 -4.25
CA THR A 265 13.15 -5.61 -3.94
C THR A 265 13.26 -6.84 -3.05
N LEU A 266 13.90 -7.88 -3.56
CA LEU A 266 14.00 -9.20 -2.95
C LEU A 266 15.47 -9.59 -2.74
N ASP A 267 15.72 -10.38 -1.72
CA ASP A 267 16.93 -11.20 -1.63
C ASP A 267 16.70 -12.56 -2.32
N ILE A 268 17.72 -13.41 -2.37
CA ILE A 268 17.63 -14.70 -3.09
C ILE A 268 16.56 -15.63 -2.50
N LEU A 269 16.37 -15.62 -1.18
CA LEU A 269 15.37 -16.44 -0.51
C LEU A 269 13.96 -15.99 -0.89
N SER A 270 13.67 -14.68 -0.81
CA SER A 270 12.35 -14.19 -1.18
C SER A 270 12.13 -14.18 -2.70
N LEU A 271 13.18 -14.13 -3.52
CA LEU A 271 13.06 -14.40 -4.95
C LEU A 271 12.62 -15.85 -5.21
N TYR A 272 13.18 -16.82 -4.47
CA TYR A 272 12.78 -18.22 -4.57
C TYR A 272 11.33 -18.44 -4.12
N GLU A 273 10.91 -17.80 -3.02
CA GLU A 273 9.53 -17.85 -2.52
C GLU A 273 8.54 -17.23 -3.52
N THR A 274 8.92 -16.15 -4.20
CA THR A 274 8.03 -15.40 -5.12
C THR A 274 8.01 -16.01 -6.53
N ALA A 275 9.19 -16.26 -7.11
CA ALA A 275 9.40 -16.69 -8.48
C ALA A 275 10.53 -17.74 -8.55
N PRO A 276 10.24 -19.01 -8.19
CA PRO A 276 11.25 -20.04 -8.04
C PRO A 276 12.06 -20.26 -9.32
N GLU A 277 11.43 -20.27 -10.50
CA GLU A 277 12.11 -20.45 -11.79
C GLU A 277 13.20 -19.40 -12.05
N LEU A 278 12.95 -18.14 -11.67
CA LEU A 278 13.92 -17.06 -11.83
C LEU A 278 15.09 -17.22 -10.84
N ALA A 279 14.81 -17.65 -9.61
CA ALA A 279 15.85 -17.98 -8.64
C ALA A 279 16.73 -19.14 -9.12
N HIS A 280 16.14 -20.23 -9.65
CA HIS A 280 16.89 -21.35 -10.20
C HIS A 280 17.83 -20.93 -11.33
N ARG A 281 17.35 -20.12 -12.29
CA ARG A 281 18.20 -19.61 -13.39
C ARG A 281 19.38 -18.79 -12.87
N ARG A 282 19.20 -18.01 -11.81
CA ARG A 282 20.27 -17.21 -11.19
C ARG A 282 21.26 -18.09 -10.41
N LEU A 283 20.78 -19.13 -9.77
CA LEU A 283 21.60 -20.05 -9.00
C LEU A 283 22.31 -21.08 -9.90
N ALA A 284 21.81 -21.35 -11.11
CA ALA A 284 22.41 -22.30 -12.05
C ALA A 284 23.84 -21.95 -12.48
N SER A 285 24.23 -20.66 -12.42
CA SER A 285 25.62 -20.24 -12.68
C SER A 285 26.57 -20.52 -11.51
N HIS A 286 26.05 -20.82 -10.32
CA HIS A 286 26.82 -21.04 -9.11
C HIS A 286 27.10 -22.54 -8.94
N LYS A 287 28.37 -22.94 -9.16
CA LYS A 287 28.83 -24.30 -8.93
C LYS A 287 29.14 -24.52 -7.45
N HIS A 288 28.14 -24.88 -6.66
CA HIS A 288 28.36 -25.41 -5.31
C HIS A 288 28.27 -26.94 -5.36
N TYR A 289 29.41 -27.59 -5.62
CA TYR A 289 29.52 -29.04 -5.60
C TYR A 289 29.51 -29.52 -4.14
N ASN A 290 28.51 -30.34 -3.79
CA ASN A 290 28.38 -31.06 -2.51
C ASN A 290 28.42 -30.17 -1.24
N ASP A 291 27.41 -29.31 -1.07
CA ASP A 291 27.15 -28.71 0.24
C ASP A 291 26.39 -29.67 1.15
N ASP A 292 26.95 -29.93 2.33
CA ASP A 292 26.30 -30.65 3.41
C ASP A 292 25.40 -29.69 4.23
N PRO A 293 24.10 -30.01 4.42
CA PRO A 293 23.20 -29.20 5.24
C PRO A 293 23.73 -28.94 6.66
N LEU A 294 24.40 -29.91 7.31
CA LEU A 294 24.94 -29.70 8.66
C LEU A 294 26.10 -28.72 8.67
N ALA A 295 27.00 -28.82 7.68
CA ALA A 295 28.08 -27.85 7.49
C ALA A 295 27.54 -26.44 7.24
N LEU A 296 26.47 -26.29 6.44
CA LEU A 296 25.83 -24.99 6.20
C LEU A 296 25.28 -24.38 7.50
N LEU A 297 24.61 -25.17 8.34
CA LEU A 297 24.09 -24.71 9.62
C LEU A 297 25.22 -24.22 10.54
N ALA A 298 26.34 -24.96 10.60
CA ALA A 298 27.51 -24.57 11.35
C ALA A 298 28.13 -23.27 10.80
N ASP A 299 28.25 -23.14 9.48
CA ASP A 299 28.75 -21.92 8.83
C ASP A 299 27.87 -20.70 9.11
N MET A 300 26.54 -20.88 9.13
CA MET A 300 25.60 -19.81 9.48
C MET A 300 25.77 -19.35 10.92
N LYS A 301 25.87 -20.29 11.88
CA LYS A 301 26.12 -19.98 13.30
C LYS A 301 27.46 -19.24 13.47
N ASN A 302 28.52 -19.76 12.86
CA ASN A 302 29.85 -19.13 12.89
C ASN A 302 29.85 -17.72 12.29
N HIS A 303 29.13 -17.52 11.18
CA HIS A 303 29.02 -16.22 10.53
C HIS A 303 28.30 -15.18 11.40
N ILE A 304 27.23 -15.58 12.11
CA ILE A 304 26.50 -14.70 13.04
C ILE A 304 27.44 -14.21 14.15
N ASP A 305 28.16 -15.14 14.78
CA ASP A 305 29.05 -14.84 15.91
C ASP A 305 30.25 -13.99 15.47
N ALA A 306 30.91 -14.38 14.38
CA ALA A 306 32.07 -13.68 13.83
C ALA A 306 31.69 -12.24 13.41
N THR A 307 30.58 -12.08 12.68
CA THR A 307 30.12 -10.77 12.20
C THR A 307 29.75 -9.86 13.38
N SER A 308 29.03 -10.38 14.37
CA SER A 308 28.62 -9.59 15.54
C SER A 308 29.83 -9.12 16.36
N LYS A 309 30.79 -10.02 16.60
CA LYS A 309 32.03 -9.72 17.34
C LYS A 309 32.91 -8.73 16.59
N GLN A 310 33.08 -8.93 15.27
CA GLN A 310 33.88 -8.04 14.43
C GLN A 310 33.26 -6.64 14.34
N PHE A 311 31.95 -6.55 14.10
CA PHE A 311 31.22 -5.27 14.09
C PHE A 311 31.39 -4.52 15.42
N THR A 312 31.17 -5.22 16.54
CA THR A 312 31.22 -4.59 17.86
C THR A 312 32.62 -4.07 18.19
N ARG A 313 33.67 -4.86 17.91
CA ARG A 313 35.07 -4.45 18.10
C ARG A 313 35.44 -3.24 17.24
N GLN A 314 35.13 -3.27 15.96
CA GLN A 314 35.49 -2.19 15.02
C GLN A 314 34.78 -0.87 15.32
N VAL A 315 33.54 -0.91 15.79
CA VAL A 315 32.83 0.31 16.16
C VAL A 315 33.35 0.87 17.50
N CYS A 316 33.95 0.03 18.35
CA CYS A 316 34.56 0.43 19.63
C CYS A 316 35.97 1.01 19.48
N THR A 317 36.65 0.72 18.37
CA THR A 317 37.96 1.30 18.01
C THR A 317 37.80 2.46 17.01
N PRO A 318 38.73 3.43 17.01
CA PRO A 318 38.71 4.52 16.03
C PRO A 318 39.20 4.01 14.67
N VAL A 319 38.33 3.32 13.93
CA VAL A 319 38.61 2.79 12.60
C VAL A 319 38.09 3.77 11.53
N PRO A 320 38.83 4.01 10.43
CA PRO A 320 38.32 4.78 9.29
C PRO A 320 36.99 4.23 8.77
N ALA A 321 36.09 5.12 8.33
CA ALA A 321 34.79 4.72 7.80
C ALA A 321 34.89 3.79 6.57
N SER A 322 35.96 3.93 5.78
CA SER A 322 36.25 3.08 4.61
C SER A 322 36.46 1.61 4.99
N GLU A 323 37.27 1.34 6.03
CA GLU A 323 37.56 -0.02 6.50
C GLU A 323 36.33 -0.70 7.12
N LEU A 324 35.51 0.08 7.84
CA LEU A 324 34.24 -0.40 8.40
C LEU A 324 33.26 -0.78 7.27
N ASN A 325 33.18 0.03 6.22
CA ASN A 325 32.34 -0.27 5.05
C ASN A 325 32.86 -1.49 4.26
N ALA A 326 34.18 -1.62 4.09
CA ALA A 326 34.79 -2.77 3.42
C ALA A 326 34.51 -4.08 4.17
N THR A 327 34.65 -4.05 5.50
CA THR A 327 34.32 -5.19 6.37
C THR A 327 32.85 -5.57 6.24
N ARG A 328 31.96 -4.58 6.33
CA ARG A 328 30.52 -4.80 6.20
C ARG A 328 30.16 -5.39 4.83
N HIS A 329 30.82 -4.93 3.78
CA HIS A 329 30.62 -5.48 2.44
C HIS A 329 31.13 -6.93 2.31
N ALA A 330 32.27 -7.27 2.92
CA ALA A 330 32.75 -8.65 2.96
C ALA A 330 31.79 -9.58 3.74
N SER A 331 31.30 -9.13 4.90
CA SER A 331 30.28 -9.86 5.68
C SER A 331 28.99 -10.05 4.88
N ASN A 332 28.49 -9.00 4.21
CA ASN A 332 27.31 -9.11 3.35
C ASN A 332 27.53 -10.12 2.21
N LYS A 333 28.70 -10.15 1.58
CA LYS A 333 29.01 -11.15 0.54
C LYS A 333 28.98 -12.58 1.08
N GLN A 334 29.49 -12.80 2.29
CA GLN A 334 29.43 -14.11 2.93
C GLN A 334 27.98 -14.48 3.27
N ALA A 335 27.19 -13.57 3.82
CA ALA A 335 25.77 -13.78 4.08
C ALA A 335 24.99 -14.11 2.80
N GLN A 336 25.29 -13.42 1.69
CA GLN A 336 24.72 -13.72 0.38
C GLN A 336 25.02 -15.15 -0.04
N SER A 337 26.29 -15.58 0.04
CA SER A 337 26.69 -16.94 -0.30
C SER A 337 25.99 -17.99 0.57
N LEU A 338 25.84 -17.74 1.88
CA LEU A 338 25.13 -18.66 2.78
C LEU A 338 23.64 -18.79 2.41
N LEU A 339 22.97 -17.69 2.06
CA LEU A 339 21.58 -17.73 1.59
C LEU A 339 21.45 -18.44 0.24
N GLU A 340 22.38 -18.22 -0.69
CA GLU A 340 22.39 -18.90 -2.00
C GLU A 340 22.55 -20.41 -1.84
N ARG A 341 23.46 -20.87 -0.95
CA ARG A 341 23.63 -22.28 -0.59
C ARG A 341 22.37 -22.87 0.04
N TYR A 342 21.74 -22.14 0.98
CA TYR A 342 20.48 -22.54 1.59
C TYR A 342 19.36 -22.73 0.55
N VAL A 343 19.18 -21.75 -0.34
CA VAL A 343 18.15 -21.81 -1.39
C VAL A 343 18.42 -22.94 -2.38
N LEU A 344 19.69 -23.20 -2.74
CA LEU A 344 20.08 -24.32 -3.60
C LEU A 344 19.72 -25.67 -2.99
N LEU A 345 20.04 -25.88 -1.71
CA LEU A 345 19.71 -27.14 -1.02
C LEU A 345 18.19 -27.33 -0.86
N LYS A 346 17.46 -26.24 -0.58
CA LYS A 346 15.99 -26.23 -0.52
C LYS A 346 15.38 -26.57 -1.88
N ALA A 347 15.86 -25.94 -2.94
CA ALA A 347 15.45 -26.19 -4.33
C ALA A 347 15.63 -27.66 -4.75
N GLN A 348 16.73 -28.28 -4.33
CA GLN A 348 17.03 -29.68 -4.64
C GLN A 348 16.33 -30.68 -3.69
N SER A 349 15.51 -30.20 -2.75
CA SER A 349 14.86 -31.03 -1.71
C SER A 349 15.86 -31.89 -0.92
N ARG A 350 17.05 -31.34 -0.63
CA ARG A 350 18.16 -32.02 0.07
C ARG A 350 18.25 -31.68 1.56
N ILE A 351 17.25 -30.99 2.11
CA ILE A 351 17.19 -30.60 3.52
C ILE A 351 16.01 -31.33 4.17
N ASP A 352 16.26 -32.03 5.28
CA ASP A 352 15.20 -32.60 6.10
C ASP A 352 14.37 -31.50 6.78
N ARG A 353 13.05 -31.67 6.89
CA ARG A 353 12.13 -30.67 7.48
C ARG A 353 12.57 -30.13 8.86
N PRO A 354 13.06 -30.94 9.81
CA PRO A 354 13.52 -30.42 11.11
C PRO A 354 14.72 -29.47 10.98
N LEU A 355 15.67 -29.81 10.10
CA LEU A 355 16.86 -29.01 9.86
C LEU A 355 16.54 -27.73 9.08
N GLU A 356 15.62 -27.82 8.11
CA GLU A 356 15.08 -26.66 7.40
C GLU A 356 14.44 -25.67 8.38
N ASN A 357 13.61 -26.17 9.31
CA ASN A 357 12.99 -25.34 10.35
C ASN A 357 14.02 -24.67 11.26
N GLU A 358 15.10 -25.37 11.65
CA GLU A 358 16.17 -24.78 12.46
C GLU A 358 16.90 -23.66 11.69
N MET A 359 17.30 -23.91 10.44
CA MET A 359 17.95 -22.90 9.59
C MET A 359 17.04 -21.69 9.35
N TYR A 360 15.76 -21.94 9.06
CA TYR A 360 14.78 -20.90 8.83
C TYR A 360 14.54 -20.06 10.10
N THR A 361 14.45 -20.71 11.27
CA THR A 361 14.37 -20.03 12.56
C THR A 361 15.60 -19.16 12.82
N LEU A 362 16.80 -19.68 12.54
CA LEU A 362 18.05 -18.93 12.67
C LEU A 362 18.05 -17.67 11.80
N ILE A 363 17.60 -17.79 10.54
CA ILE A 363 17.44 -16.68 9.59
C ILE A 363 16.46 -15.63 10.12
N GLN A 364 15.31 -16.07 10.65
CA GLN A 364 14.29 -15.17 11.19
C GLN A 364 14.73 -14.47 12.48
N CYS A 365 15.52 -15.15 13.33
CA CYS A 365 16.04 -14.57 14.58
C CYS A 365 17.22 -13.61 14.34
N HIS A 366 18.01 -13.80 13.28
CA HIS A 366 19.21 -13.00 12.98
C HIS A 366 19.19 -12.34 11.60
N PRO A 367 18.15 -11.56 11.25
CA PRO A 367 18.01 -10.98 9.92
C PRO A 367 19.07 -9.91 9.63
N ALA A 368 19.60 -9.21 10.65
CA ALA A 368 20.62 -8.20 10.43
C ALA A 368 21.97 -8.78 9.96
N GLN A 369 22.26 -10.05 10.29
CA GLN A 369 23.47 -10.77 9.92
C GLN A 369 23.23 -11.60 8.65
N LEU A 370 22.15 -12.38 8.62
CA LEU A 370 21.90 -13.34 7.54
C LEU A 370 21.08 -12.78 6.38
N ARG A 371 20.21 -11.79 6.61
CA ARG A 371 19.37 -11.14 5.57
C ARG A 371 19.41 -9.60 5.64
N PRO A 372 20.60 -8.95 5.68
CA PRO A 372 20.65 -7.51 5.74
C PRO A 372 20.01 -6.88 4.50
N ASP A 373 19.44 -5.68 4.63
CA ASP A 373 18.78 -4.97 3.52
C ASP A 373 19.69 -4.78 2.29
N ALA A 374 21.02 -4.84 2.48
CA ALA A 374 22.00 -4.80 1.39
C ALA A 374 21.93 -6.00 0.44
N LEU A 375 21.37 -7.14 0.87
CA LEU A 375 21.18 -8.34 0.04
C LEU A 375 19.94 -8.28 -0.85
N LYS A 376 19.08 -7.27 -0.68
CA LYS A 376 17.89 -7.05 -1.51
C LYS A 376 18.28 -6.46 -2.87
N VAL A 377 19.03 -7.24 -3.64
CA VAL A 377 19.61 -6.84 -4.93
C VAL A 377 18.71 -7.18 -6.11
N TYR A 378 17.87 -8.21 -5.98
CA TYR A 378 16.98 -8.65 -7.05
C TYR A 378 15.76 -7.75 -7.11
N LYS A 379 15.51 -7.16 -8.28
CA LYS A 379 14.38 -6.26 -8.49
C LYS A 379 13.43 -6.88 -9.50
N LEU A 380 12.23 -7.23 -9.05
CA LEU A 380 11.14 -7.57 -9.96
C LEU A 380 10.46 -6.28 -10.39
N THR A 381 10.27 -6.12 -11.70
CA THR A 381 9.66 -4.95 -12.31
C THR A 381 8.43 -5.32 -13.10
N ALA A 382 7.35 -4.57 -12.91
CA ALA A 382 6.16 -4.65 -13.74
C ALA A 382 5.76 -3.24 -14.21
N ILE A 383 5.21 -3.14 -15.42
CA ILE A 383 4.78 -1.86 -16.00
C ILE A 383 3.29 -1.68 -15.70
N ALA A 384 2.94 -0.54 -15.11
CA ALA A 384 1.57 -0.11 -14.93
C ALA A 384 1.29 1.14 -15.78
N GLN A 385 0.15 1.14 -16.47
CA GLN A 385 -0.32 2.26 -17.26
C GLN A 385 -1.81 2.47 -17.03
N ILE A 386 -2.18 3.71 -16.71
CA ILE A 386 -3.56 4.12 -16.51
C ILE A 386 -3.80 5.32 -17.41
N GLN A 387 -4.73 5.17 -18.34
CA GLN A 387 -5.31 6.27 -19.10
C GLN A 387 -6.68 6.53 -18.53
N SER A 388 -6.96 7.76 -18.11
CA SER A 388 -8.28 8.12 -17.65
C SER A 388 -8.77 9.41 -18.28
N PHE A 389 -10.08 9.49 -18.40
CA PHE A 389 -10.82 10.64 -18.85
C PHE A 389 -11.97 10.81 -17.87
N SER A 390 -11.95 11.89 -17.10
CA SER A 390 -13.11 12.22 -16.26
C SER A 390 -13.91 13.36 -16.85
N ALA A 391 -15.21 13.16 -16.98
CA ALA A 391 -16.21 14.16 -17.26
C ALA A 391 -17.12 14.32 -16.03
N GLY A 392 -17.35 15.55 -15.59
CA GLY A 392 -18.24 15.83 -14.47
C GLY A 392 -19.24 16.92 -14.82
N VAL A 393 -20.51 16.67 -14.46
CA VAL A 393 -21.60 17.65 -14.51
C VAL A 393 -22.05 17.90 -13.08
N ALA A 394 -21.79 19.12 -12.60
CA ALA A 394 -22.29 19.56 -11.30
C ALA A 394 -23.27 20.73 -11.48
N ALA A 395 -24.42 20.62 -10.81
CA ALA A 395 -25.42 21.67 -10.72
C ALA A 395 -25.42 22.21 -9.28
N SER A 396 -24.99 23.45 -9.09
CA SER A 396 -25.03 24.09 -7.77
C SER A 396 -26.03 25.24 -7.75
N SER A 397 -26.95 25.24 -6.78
CA SER A 397 -27.70 26.43 -6.37
C SER A 397 -26.80 27.32 -5.52
N GLN A 398 -26.93 28.65 -5.65
CA GLN A 398 -26.13 29.61 -4.87
C GLN A 398 -26.42 29.44 -3.36
N GLY A 399 -25.57 28.68 -2.66
CA GLY A 399 -25.67 28.49 -1.21
C GLY A 399 -25.30 27.09 -0.70
N GLY A 400 -25.24 26.07 -1.57
CA GLY A 400 -24.87 24.70 -1.19
C GLY A 400 -23.50 24.27 -1.72
N ALA A 401 -22.81 23.39 -0.97
CA ALA A 401 -21.72 22.59 -1.52
C ALA A 401 -22.25 21.79 -2.74
N GLY A 402 -21.47 21.71 -3.83
CA GLY A 402 -21.94 21.27 -5.14
C GLY A 402 -22.60 19.88 -5.11
N LYS A 403 -23.86 19.81 -5.58
CA LYS A 403 -24.59 18.58 -5.90
C LYS A 403 -24.20 18.18 -7.33
N GLY A 404 -23.67 16.99 -7.56
CA GLY A 404 -23.22 16.60 -8.90
C GLY A 404 -22.78 15.15 -9.04
N VAL A 405 -22.75 14.70 -10.29
CA VAL A 405 -22.27 13.38 -10.70
C VAL A 405 -20.98 13.58 -11.49
N THR A 406 -19.93 12.86 -11.10
CA THR A 406 -18.67 12.81 -11.84
C THR A 406 -18.46 11.40 -12.35
N ILE A 407 -18.12 11.27 -13.62
CA ILE A 407 -17.85 9.99 -14.27
C ILE A 407 -16.41 10.00 -14.77
N GLU A 408 -15.61 9.06 -14.29
CA GLU A 408 -14.26 8.79 -14.76
C GLU A 408 -14.22 7.47 -15.55
N VAL A 409 -13.99 7.57 -16.85
CA VAL A 409 -13.63 6.44 -17.71
C VAL A 409 -12.14 6.21 -17.58
N SER A 410 -11.71 4.97 -17.34
CA SER A 410 -10.29 4.64 -17.25
C SER A 410 -9.97 3.31 -17.91
N GLN A 411 -8.97 3.32 -18.80
CA GLN A 411 -8.34 2.13 -19.32
C GLN A 411 -7.08 1.82 -18.48
N ARG A 412 -7.03 0.62 -17.91
CA ARG A 412 -6.00 0.20 -16.97
C ARG A 412 -5.24 -1.00 -17.52
N LYS A 413 -3.91 -0.89 -17.55
CA LYS A 413 -3.00 -2.01 -17.79
C LYS A 413 -2.11 -2.15 -16.56
N LEU A 414 -2.39 -3.17 -15.77
CA LEU A 414 -1.68 -3.48 -14.53
C LEU A 414 -1.02 -4.87 -14.64
N ASP A 415 -0.22 -5.21 -13.65
CA ASP A 415 0.37 -6.55 -13.45
C ASP A 415 -0.69 -7.63 -13.22
N ASP A 416 -1.81 -7.27 -12.59
CA ASP A 416 -2.92 -8.18 -12.39
C ASP A 416 -3.91 -8.13 -13.57
N PRO A 417 -4.17 -9.26 -14.25
CA PRO A 417 -5.09 -9.31 -15.39
C PRO A 417 -6.55 -9.00 -14.99
N HIS A 418 -6.99 -9.34 -13.77
CA HIS A 418 -8.35 -9.04 -13.32
C HIS A 418 -8.55 -7.56 -12.93
N LEU A 419 -7.45 -6.85 -12.63
CA LEU A 419 -7.46 -5.40 -12.42
C LEU A 419 -7.21 -4.59 -13.71
N SER A 420 -6.95 -5.27 -14.82
CA SER A 420 -6.76 -4.66 -16.14
C SER A 420 -8.04 -4.66 -16.97
N GLY A 421 -8.18 -3.68 -17.84
CA GLY A 421 -9.35 -3.48 -18.70
C GLY A 421 -9.92 -2.07 -18.62
N ASP A 422 -11.15 -1.92 -19.11
CA ASP A 422 -11.84 -0.63 -19.16
C ASP A 422 -12.82 -0.50 -17.98
N TYR A 423 -12.74 0.63 -17.29
CA TYR A 423 -13.47 0.90 -16.06
C TYR A 423 -14.22 2.22 -16.14
N LEU A 424 -15.32 2.27 -15.43
CA LEU A 424 -16.10 3.47 -15.15
C LEU A 424 -16.16 3.67 -13.64
N THR A 425 -15.73 4.83 -13.15
CA THR A 425 -15.88 5.23 -11.74
C THR A 425 -16.88 6.36 -11.70
N ILE A 426 -18.01 6.14 -11.02
CA ILE A 426 -19.09 7.12 -10.91
C ILE A 426 -19.11 7.61 -9.46
N ASP A 427 -18.80 8.88 -9.25
CA ASP A 427 -18.87 9.55 -7.96
C ASP A 427 -20.10 10.46 -7.92
N ILE A 428 -21.00 10.20 -6.97
CA ILE A 428 -22.28 10.88 -6.80
C ILE A 428 -22.22 11.61 -5.45
N ALA A 429 -22.28 12.94 -5.50
CA ALA A 429 -22.36 13.75 -4.29
C ALA A 429 -23.72 13.55 -3.58
N PRO A 430 -23.81 13.86 -2.27
CA PRO A 430 -25.08 13.78 -1.54
C PRO A 430 -26.16 14.61 -2.23
N SER A 431 -27.31 13.98 -2.52
CA SER A 431 -28.43 14.61 -3.22
C SER A 431 -29.73 14.36 -2.47
N GLU A 432 -30.62 15.35 -2.51
CA GLU A 432 -31.97 15.30 -1.91
C GLU A 432 -32.99 14.58 -2.81
N SER A 433 -32.66 14.32 -4.09
CA SER A 433 -33.59 13.69 -5.04
C SER A 433 -32.91 12.62 -5.90
N ARG A 434 -33.45 11.39 -5.83
CA ARG A 434 -33.04 10.25 -6.67
C ARG A 434 -33.34 10.49 -8.15
N GLN A 435 -34.46 11.14 -8.46
CA GLN A 435 -34.86 11.43 -9.84
C GLN A 435 -33.87 12.37 -10.53
N VAL A 436 -33.40 13.39 -9.80
CA VAL A 436 -32.40 14.33 -10.31
C VAL A 436 -31.05 13.63 -10.54
N VAL A 437 -30.66 12.70 -9.65
CA VAL A 437 -29.44 11.90 -9.86
C VAL A 437 -29.58 11.00 -11.09
N LYS A 438 -30.75 10.39 -11.31
CA LYS A 438 -31.05 9.57 -12.47
C LYS A 438 -30.88 10.37 -13.77
N GLU A 439 -31.51 11.53 -13.86
CA GLU A 439 -31.40 12.43 -15.04
C GLU A 439 -29.95 12.90 -15.28
N MET A 440 -29.22 13.23 -14.20
CA MET A 440 -27.79 13.58 -14.31
C MET A 440 -26.92 12.39 -14.75
N LEU A 441 -27.23 11.18 -14.30
CA LEU A 441 -26.52 9.96 -14.71
C LEU A 441 -26.78 9.65 -16.18
N ASP A 442 -28.04 9.69 -16.62
CA ASP A 442 -28.42 9.50 -18.02
C ASP A 442 -27.67 10.52 -18.90
N GLN A 443 -27.74 11.81 -18.56
CA GLN A 443 -27.05 12.87 -19.29
C GLN A 443 -25.53 12.69 -19.30
N ALA A 444 -24.92 12.30 -18.18
CA ALA A 444 -23.47 12.11 -18.09
C ALA A 444 -23.01 10.85 -18.84
N LEU A 445 -23.79 9.77 -18.84
CA LEU A 445 -23.47 8.53 -19.57
C LEU A 445 -23.67 8.69 -21.08
N ASP A 446 -24.65 9.48 -21.52
CA ASP A 446 -24.84 9.81 -22.94
C ASP A 446 -23.63 10.55 -23.52
N THR A 447 -22.85 11.27 -22.71
CA THR A 447 -21.60 11.90 -23.18
C THR A 447 -20.48 10.91 -23.47
N ILE A 448 -20.61 9.64 -23.09
CA ILE A 448 -19.57 8.60 -23.26
C ILE A 448 -19.55 8.04 -24.69
N GLY A 449 -20.33 8.61 -25.61
CA GLY A 449 -20.41 8.21 -27.00
C GLY A 449 -21.24 6.93 -27.20
N GLU A 450 -21.45 6.54 -28.46
CA GLU A 450 -22.27 5.37 -28.79
C GLU A 450 -21.63 4.08 -28.27
N GLN A 451 -22.40 3.33 -27.47
CA GLN A 451 -22.01 2.02 -26.96
C GLN A 451 -22.89 0.93 -27.57
N THR A 452 -22.39 -0.30 -27.61
CA THR A 452 -23.14 -1.47 -28.09
C THR A 452 -24.22 -1.96 -27.12
N PHE A 453 -24.39 -1.30 -25.97
CA PHE A 453 -25.29 -1.68 -24.89
C PHE A 453 -25.99 -0.45 -24.29
N GLY A 454 -27.16 -0.67 -23.68
CA GLY A 454 -27.95 0.39 -23.05
C GLY A 454 -27.58 0.62 -21.59
N TRP A 455 -27.53 1.88 -21.17
CA TRP A 455 -27.19 2.28 -19.79
C TRP A 455 -28.33 2.09 -18.77
N GLY A 456 -29.57 1.89 -19.22
CA GLY A 456 -30.77 1.96 -18.38
C GLY A 456 -30.78 1.00 -17.18
N HIS A 457 -30.24 -0.22 -17.33
CA HIS A 457 -30.12 -1.17 -16.22
C HIS A 457 -29.14 -0.69 -15.15
N LEU A 458 -27.99 -0.15 -15.58
CA LEU A 458 -26.98 0.41 -14.68
C LEU A 458 -27.54 1.62 -13.93
N VAL A 459 -28.16 2.56 -14.64
CA VAL A 459 -28.74 3.77 -14.04
C VAL A 459 -29.81 3.43 -13.02
N ARG A 460 -30.68 2.46 -13.34
CA ARG A 460 -31.69 1.96 -12.41
C ARG A 460 -31.04 1.35 -11.16
N SER A 461 -30.08 0.44 -11.33
CA SER A 461 -29.38 -0.21 -10.22
C SER A 461 -28.68 0.80 -9.31
N ILE A 462 -28.02 1.81 -9.88
CA ILE A 462 -27.36 2.86 -9.11
C ILE A 462 -28.40 3.67 -8.35
N SER A 463 -29.47 4.11 -9.01
CA SER A 463 -30.53 4.93 -8.41
C SER A 463 -31.25 4.24 -7.25
N GLU A 464 -31.48 2.93 -7.36
CA GLU A 464 -32.07 2.09 -6.30
C GLU A 464 -31.11 1.88 -5.12
N SER A 465 -29.79 1.87 -5.38
CA SER A 465 -28.75 1.76 -4.35
C SER A 465 -28.47 3.05 -3.59
N LEU A 466 -29.00 4.19 -4.04
CA LEU A 466 -28.72 5.49 -3.43
C LEU A 466 -29.23 5.56 -1.98
N PRO A 467 -28.43 6.15 -1.08
CA PRO A 467 -28.80 6.29 0.31
C PRO A 467 -30.04 7.19 0.46
N ASP A 468 -30.69 7.08 1.61
CA ASP A 468 -31.81 7.95 1.97
C ASP A 468 -31.36 9.42 1.90
N PRO A 469 -32.09 10.32 1.20
CA PRO A 469 -31.76 11.74 1.11
C PRO A 469 -31.66 12.45 2.46
N ALA A 470 -32.20 11.87 3.55
CA ALA A 470 -31.98 12.36 4.91
C ALA A 470 -30.52 12.20 5.41
N ARG A 471 -29.68 11.43 4.71
CA ARG A 471 -28.29 11.16 5.08
C ARG A 471 -27.31 11.77 4.06
N PRO A 472 -26.36 12.62 4.48
CA PRO A 472 -25.43 13.31 3.58
C PRO A 472 -24.26 12.41 3.14
N TRP A 473 -24.55 11.26 2.54
CA TRP A 473 -23.53 10.30 2.09
C TRP A 473 -23.24 10.44 0.60
N SER A 474 -21.96 10.46 0.24
CA SER A 474 -21.49 10.36 -1.14
C SER A 474 -21.53 8.89 -1.56
N THR A 475 -21.81 8.63 -2.84
CA THR A 475 -21.84 7.27 -3.40
C THR A 475 -20.81 7.12 -4.51
N GLN A 476 -19.93 6.14 -4.40
CA GLN A 476 -18.97 5.76 -5.44
C GLN A 476 -19.34 4.39 -6.00
N VAL A 477 -19.49 4.29 -7.31
CA VAL A 477 -19.75 3.04 -8.02
C VAL A 477 -18.58 2.74 -8.95
N LEU A 478 -17.99 1.55 -8.83
CA LEU A 478 -16.98 1.06 -9.77
C LEU A 478 -17.61 0.02 -10.69
N VAL A 479 -17.50 0.25 -11.99
CA VAL A 479 -17.99 -0.64 -13.04
C VAL A 479 -16.81 -1.02 -13.94
N LYS A 480 -16.79 -2.26 -14.43
CA LYS A 480 -15.86 -2.75 -15.44
C LYS A 480 -16.62 -3.15 -16.69
N ILE A 481 -16.13 -2.75 -17.86
CA ILE A 481 -16.69 -3.17 -19.13
C ILE A 481 -16.09 -4.53 -19.49
N LYS A 482 -16.90 -5.60 -19.44
CA LYS A 482 -16.48 -6.97 -19.77
C LYS A 482 -17.32 -7.50 -20.93
N HIS A 483 -16.66 -8.01 -21.97
CA HIS A 483 -17.31 -8.56 -23.15
C HIS A 483 -18.38 -7.63 -23.77
N GLY A 484 -18.15 -6.30 -23.71
CA GLY A 484 -19.11 -5.31 -24.20
C GLY A 484 -20.34 -5.10 -23.31
N GLN A 485 -20.29 -5.46 -22.02
CA GLN A 485 -21.35 -5.19 -21.04
C GLN A 485 -20.78 -4.55 -19.77
N PRO A 486 -21.50 -3.61 -19.13
CA PRO A 486 -21.07 -2.99 -17.88
C PRO A 486 -21.38 -3.92 -16.70
N VAL A 487 -20.35 -4.25 -15.93
CA VAL A 487 -20.47 -5.07 -14.71
C VAL A 487 -20.09 -4.24 -13.50
N VAL A 488 -21.02 -4.06 -12.57
CA VAL A 488 -20.74 -3.39 -11.29
C VAL A 488 -19.83 -4.27 -10.46
N LEU A 489 -18.72 -3.73 -9.98
CA LEU A 489 -17.78 -4.43 -9.09
C LEU A 489 -18.09 -4.14 -7.63
N TYR A 490 -18.34 -2.88 -7.29
CA TYR A 490 -18.79 -2.47 -5.96
C TYR A 490 -19.51 -1.13 -5.98
N THR A 491 -20.29 -0.88 -4.93
CA THR A 491 -20.90 0.41 -4.59
C THR A 491 -20.56 0.77 -3.15
N ARG A 492 -19.95 1.94 -2.96
CA ARG A 492 -19.52 2.44 -1.65
C ARG A 492 -20.25 3.70 -1.28
N HIS A 493 -20.68 3.79 -0.03
CA HIS A 493 -21.23 4.99 0.56
C HIS A 493 -20.25 5.55 1.57
N THR A 494 -19.82 6.80 1.36
CA THR A 494 -18.82 7.47 2.19
C THR A 494 -19.36 8.76 2.78
N GLU A 495 -18.89 9.10 3.97
CA GLU A 495 -19.03 10.45 4.52
C GLU A 495 -17.73 11.22 4.28
N ASP A 496 -17.89 12.34 3.57
CA ASP A 496 -16.80 13.20 3.18
C ASP A 496 -16.63 14.32 4.20
N LYS A 497 -15.42 14.44 4.72
CA LYS A 497 -15.02 15.50 5.65
C LYS A 497 -13.92 16.34 5.05
N ASP A 498 -14.32 17.51 4.57
CA ASP A 498 -13.41 18.50 4.03
C ASP A 498 -12.80 19.36 5.14
N ARG A 499 -11.50 19.63 4.99
CA ARG A 499 -10.73 20.56 5.82
C ARG A 499 -9.90 21.44 4.91
N ASN A 500 -10.58 22.36 4.25
CA ASN A 500 -9.97 23.27 3.30
C ASN A 500 -9.34 24.45 4.02
N LEU A 501 -8.06 24.69 3.75
CA LEU A 501 -7.38 25.91 4.11
C LEU A 501 -7.10 26.65 2.80
N VAL A 502 -7.90 27.69 2.57
CA VAL A 502 -7.69 28.65 1.48
C VAL A 502 -7.14 29.91 2.13
N LEU A 503 -6.00 30.40 1.64
CA LEU A 503 -5.48 31.69 2.10
C LEU A 503 -6.43 32.80 1.62
N PRO A 504 -6.62 33.87 2.40
CA PRO A 504 -7.41 35.03 1.96
C PRO A 504 -6.87 35.52 0.62
N GLN A 505 -7.78 35.86 -0.31
CA GLN A 505 -7.42 36.43 -1.60
C GLN A 505 -6.64 37.74 -1.34
N GLN A 506 -5.35 37.79 -1.71
CA GLN A 506 -4.63 39.07 -1.72
C GLN A 506 -5.22 39.96 -2.81
N VAL A 507 -5.36 41.25 -2.52
CA VAL A 507 -5.79 42.27 -3.49
C VAL A 507 -4.60 42.52 -4.43
N GLU A 508 -4.52 41.74 -5.50
CA GLU A 508 -3.40 41.77 -6.44
C GLU A 508 -3.74 42.62 -7.67
N GLN A 509 -2.96 43.68 -7.93
CA GLN A 509 -3.21 44.62 -9.03
C GLN A 509 -2.72 44.13 -10.40
N PHE A 510 -1.71 43.25 -10.49
CA PHE A 510 -1.18 42.75 -11.79
C PHE A 510 -0.62 41.32 -11.74
N SER A 511 -0.09 40.90 -10.59
CA SER A 511 0.41 39.56 -10.38
C SER A 511 0.24 39.12 -8.94
N GLY A 512 0.30 37.80 -8.75
CA GLY A 512 0.68 37.28 -7.46
C GLY A 512 0.39 35.82 -7.24
N ILE A 513 0.29 35.45 -5.97
CA ILE A 513 0.59 34.12 -5.47
C ILE A 513 -0.70 33.40 -5.13
N GLU A 514 -0.96 32.32 -5.86
CA GLU A 514 -2.07 31.42 -5.57
C GLU A 514 -1.54 30.25 -4.75
N ALA A 515 -2.03 30.10 -3.52
CA ALA A 515 -1.69 28.97 -2.67
C ALA A 515 -2.93 28.36 -2.04
N GLN A 516 -3.04 27.03 -2.16
CA GLN A 516 -4.17 26.27 -1.66
C GLN A 516 -3.70 24.99 -0.96
N SER A 517 -4.40 24.62 0.11
CA SER A 517 -4.27 23.31 0.76
C SER A 517 -5.65 22.72 0.99
N LEU A 518 -6.08 21.84 0.09
CA LEU A 518 -7.29 21.04 0.22
C LEU A 518 -6.98 19.70 0.88
N ARG A 519 -7.87 19.28 1.76
CA ARG A 519 -7.78 17.98 2.44
C ARG A 519 -9.18 17.40 2.55
N THR A 520 -9.34 16.19 2.04
CA THR A 520 -10.60 15.46 2.10
C THR A 520 -10.34 14.11 2.74
N ARG A 521 -11.23 13.73 3.66
CA ARG A 521 -11.26 12.41 4.27
C ARG A 521 -12.59 11.77 3.95
N GLN A 522 -12.56 10.57 3.42
CA GLN A 522 -13.74 9.78 3.10
C GLN A 522 -13.75 8.60 4.07
N THR A 523 -14.78 8.53 4.89
CA THR A 523 -14.99 7.40 5.81
C THR A 523 -16.02 6.48 5.19
N LEU A 524 -15.69 5.20 5.03
CA LEU A 524 -16.65 4.23 4.53
C LEU A 524 -17.74 3.98 5.57
N HIS A 525 -19.00 4.08 5.16
CA HIS A 525 -20.16 3.68 5.96
C HIS A 525 -20.74 2.34 5.54
N LYS A 526 -20.82 2.12 4.22
CA LYS A 526 -21.36 0.88 3.65
C LYS A 526 -20.65 0.57 2.34
N ASP A 527 -20.24 -0.68 2.16
CA ASP A 527 -19.71 -1.22 0.90
C ASP A 527 -20.59 -2.39 0.48
N ARG A 528 -20.93 -2.46 -0.80
CA ARG A 528 -21.77 -3.49 -1.41
C ARG A 528 -21.06 -4.03 -2.63
N LEU A 529 -20.81 -5.34 -2.67
CA LEU A 529 -20.15 -5.97 -3.82
C LEU A 529 -21.14 -6.22 -4.96
N GLY A 530 -20.64 -6.20 -6.19
CA GLY A 530 -21.39 -6.64 -7.35
C GLY A 530 -21.54 -8.17 -7.40
N SER A 531 -22.64 -8.65 -7.97
CA SER A 531 -22.97 -10.08 -8.04
C SER A 531 -22.57 -10.76 -9.35
N ASP A 532 -22.05 -10.02 -10.33
CA ASP A 532 -22.01 -10.47 -11.73
C ASP A 532 -20.58 -10.71 -12.28
N SER A 533 -19.56 -10.60 -11.42
CA SER A 533 -18.15 -10.85 -11.78
C SER A 533 -17.30 -11.17 -10.55
N LEU A 534 -16.28 -12.02 -10.76
CA LEU A 534 -15.28 -12.38 -9.76
C LEU A 534 -14.09 -11.40 -9.72
N ASP A 535 -13.99 -10.44 -10.65
CA ASP A 535 -12.79 -9.60 -10.81
C ASP A 535 -12.43 -8.76 -9.58
N HIS A 536 -13.42 -8.40 -8.76
CA HIS A 536 -13.15 -7.70 -7.51
C HIS A 536 -12.71 -8.64 -6.39
N LEU A 537 -13.24 -9.86 -6.37
CA LEU A 537 -12.98 -10.86 -5.33
C LEU A 537 -11.63 -11.55 -5.53
N LEU A 538 -11.24 -11.83 -6.78
CA LEU A 538 -10.04 -12.60 -7.11
C LEU A 538 -8.75 -11.99 -6.53
N PRO A 539 -8.46 -10.68 -6.68
CA PRO A 539 -7.26 -10.08 -6.08
C PRO A 539 -7.25 -10.15 -4.55
N ILE A 540 -8.43 -10.10 -3.91
CA ILE A 540 -8.60 -10.21 -2.45
C ILE A 540 -8.36 -11.65 -2.00
N ALA A 541 -8.94 -12.61 -2.73
CA ALA A 541 -8.75 -14.03 -2.51
C ALA A 541 -7.27 -14.43 -2.68
N LEU A 542 -6.60 -13.95 -3.73
CA LEU A 542 -5.19 -14.21 -3.97
C LEU A 542 -4.33 -13.77 -2.80
N ARG A 543 -4.62 -12.61 -2.21
CA ARG A 543 -3.90 -12.14 -1.03
C ARG A 543 -4.08 -13.08 0.18
N TYR A 544 -5.32 -13.38 0.55
CA TYR A 544 -5.59 -14.04 1.84
C TYR A 544 -5.55 -15.56 1.77
N LEU A 545 -5.84 -16.17 0.62
CA LEU A 545 -5.90 -17.63 0.45
C LEU A 545 -4.58 -18.24 -0.02
N GLU A 546 -3.61 -17.42 -0.44
CA GLU A 546 -2.27 -17.90 -0.79
C GLU A 546 -1.47 -18.36 0.43
N ASN A 547 -1.63 -17.67 1.56
CA ASN A 547 -0.95 -18.00 2.82
C ASN A 547 -1.96 -18.49 3.86
N PRO A 548 -1.84 -19.74 4.37
CA PRO A 548 -2.71 -20.24 5.43
C PRO A 548 -2.79 -19.34 6.67
N ASP A 549 -1.72 -18.63 7.00
CA ASP A 549 -1.68 -17.71 8.15
C ASP A 549 -2.57 -16.46 7.94
N GLU A 550 -2.89 -16.13 6.69
CA GLU A 550 -3.72 -14.98 6.33
C GLU A 550 -5.19 -15.35 6.06
N GLN A 551 -5.53 -16.64 6.10
CA GLN A 551 -6.88 -17.14 5.87
C GLN A 551 -7.95 -16.51 6.78
N PRO A 552 -7.70 -16.22 8.08
CA PRO A 552 -8.68 -15.50 8.91
C PRO A 552 -9.12 -14.15 8.32
N GLY A 553 -8.24 -13.48 7.57
CA GLY A 553 -8.58 -12.22 6.88
C GLY A 553 -9.56 -12.41 5.71
N TRP A 554 -9.54 -13.58 5.05
CA TRP A 554 -10.57 -13.95 4.08
C TRP A 554 -11.91 -14.19 4.76
N ASP A 555 -11.92 -14.98 5.83
CA ASP A 555 -13.14 -15.33 6.55
C ASP A 555 -13.84 -14.07 7.10
N ASP A 556 -13.07 -13.15 7.71
CA ASP A 556 -13.55 -11.83 8.18
C ASP A 556 -14.13 -10.98 7.03
N TYR A 557 -13.54 -11.08 5.83
CA TYR A 557 -14.02 -10.37 4.65
C TYR A 557 -15.35 -10.95 4.14
N VAL A 558 -15.44 -12.28 4.06
CA VAL A 558 -16.67 -12.96 3.62
C VAL A 558 -17.80 -12.73 4.62
N GLU A 559 -17.53 -12.81 5.93
CA GLU A 559 -18.54 -12.55 6.96
C GLU A 559 -19.10 -11.12 6.86
N ARG A 560 -18.23 -10.11 6.67
CA ARG A 560 -18.63 -8.71 6.50
C ARG A 560 -19.50 -8.49 5.26
N HIS A 561 -19.34 -9.33 4.24
CA HIS A 561 -20.04 -9.24 2.95
C HIS A 561 -20.99 -10.42 2.72
N ALA A 562 -21.48 -11.08 3.78
CA ALA A 562 -22.24 -12.32 3.65
C ALA A 562 -23.45 -12.21 2.70
N ASP A 563 -24.21 -11.11 2.78
CA ASP A 563 -25.36 -10.86 1.90
C ASP A 563 -24.96 -10.69 0.43
N ASP A 564 -23.81 -10.05 0.18
CA ASP A 564 -23.30 -9.85 -1.18
C ASP A 564 -22.79 -11.17 -1.77
N PHE A 565 -22.13 -12.00 -0.96
CA PHE A 565 -21.71 -13.35 -1.35
C PHE A 565 -22.93 -14.24 -1.62
N HIS A 566 -23.99 -14.16 -0.80
CA HIS A 566 -25.25 -14.85 -1.09
C HIS A 566 -25.85 -14.40 -2.42
N ALA A 567 -25.89 -13.09 -2.71
CA ALA A 567 -26.39 -12.58 -3.97
C ALA A 567 -25.58 -13.09 -5.19
N LEU A 568 -24.25 -13.16 -5.06
CA LEU A 568 -23.37 -13.73 -6.08
C LEU A 568 -23.65 -15.23 -6.29
N LEU A 569 -23.80 -16.00 -5.21
CA LEU A 569 -24.14 -17.42 -5.26
C LEU A 569 -25.53 -17.65 -5.86
N ASP A 570 -26.51 -16.82 -5.54
CA ASP A 570 -27.85 -16.88 -6.13
C ASP A 570 -27.78 -16.63 -7.65
N THR A 571 -26.97 -15.66 -8.10
CA THR A 571 -26.74 -15.42 -9.53
C THR A 571 -26.12 -16.63 -10.23
N LEU A 572 -25.19 -17.32 -9.56
CA LEU A 572 -24.63 -18.59 -10.06
C LEU A 572 -25.69 -19.70 -10.12
N GLY A 573 -26.50 -19.84 -9.07
CA GLY A 573 -27.55 -20.86 -8.97
C GLY A 573 -28.66 -20.73 -10.01
N ARG A 574 -28.94 -19.50 -10.47
CA ARG A 574 -29.91 -19.22 -11.55
C ARG A 574 -29.41 -19.64 -12.94
N GLN A 575 -28.09 -19.73 -13.14
CA GLN A 575 -27.47 -20.10 -14.43
C GLN A 575 -28.00 -19.33 -15.65
N ALA A 576 -28.29 -18.03 -15.51
CA ALA A 576 -28.75 -17.23 -16.65
C ALA A 576 -27.69 -17.26 -17.76
N HIS A 577 -28.06 -17.85 -18.90
CA HIS A 577 -27.16 -18.03 -20.04
C HIS A 577 -26.69 -16.67 -20.56
N GLY A 578 -25.39 -16.56 -20.85
CA GLY A 578 -24.80 -15.33 -21.40
C GLY A 578 -24.46 -14.26 -20.38
N THR A 579 -24.54 -14.53 -19.07
CA THR A 579 -24.05 -13.61 -18.04
C THR A 579 -22.51 -13.62 -17.96
N SER A 580 -21.91 -12.48 -17.61
CA SER A 580 -20.45 -12.37 -17.42
C SER A 580 -19.91 -13.38 -16.42
N LEU A 581 -20.64 -13.59 -15.31
CA LEU A 581 -20.24 -14.54 -14.26
C LEU A 581 -20.24 -16.00 -14.75
N THR A 582 -21.26 -16.43 -15.49
CA THR A 582 -21.28 -17.81 -16.03
C THR A 582 -20.14 -18.04 -17.03
N ALA A 583 -19.86 -17.04 -17.89
CA ALA A 583 -18.72 -17.10 -18.81
C ALA A 583 -17.37 -17.18 -18.07
N GLU A 584 -17.21 -16.49 -16.94
CA GLU A 584 -16.02 -16.60 -16.09
C GLU A 584 -15.87 -18.01 -15.51
N ILE A 585 -16.94 -18.58 -14.95
CA ILE A 585 -16.92 -19.95 -14.40
C ILE A 585 -16.62 -20.98 -15.50
N ASP A 586 -17.18 -20.84 -16.69
CA ASP A 586 -16.89 -21.73 -17.81
C ASP A 586 -15.45 -21.59 -18.31
N ALA A 587 -14.88 -20.38 -18.25
CA ALA A 587 -13.46 -20.20 -18.52
C ALA A 587 -12.58 -20.93 -17.49
N LEU A 588 -12.95 -20.94 -16.20
CA LEU A 588 -12.25 -21.69 -15.16
C LEU A 588 -12.31 -23.21 -15.39
N LYS A 589 -13.47 -23.75 -15.79
CA LYS A 589 -13.62 -25.19 -16.11
C LYS A 589 -12.65 -25.67 -17.19
N ARG A 590 -12.28 -24.80 -18.14
CA ARG A 590 -11.37 -25.14 -19.25
C ARG A 590 -9.89 -25.21 -18.85
N ILE A 591 -9.53 -24.77 -17.65
CA ILE A 591 -8.13 -24.73 -17.20
C ILE A 591 -7.64 -26.11 -16.76
N SER A 592 -8.42 -26.83 -15.93
CA SER A 592 -8.04 -28.15 -15.43
C SER A 592 -9.26 -29.02 -15.07
N PRO A 593 -9.14 -30.36 -15.08
CA PRO A 593 -10.22 -31.26 -14.65
C PRO A 593 -10.63 -31.08 -13.19
N VAL A 594 -9.69 -30.67 -12.32
CA VAL A 594 -9.97 -30.42 -10.90
C VAL A 594 -10.85 -29.17 -10.76
N LEU A 595 -10.50 -28.09 -11.45
CA LEU A 595 -11.30 -26.87 -11.50
C LEU A 595 -12.68 -27.10 -12.12
N ALA A 596 -12.77 -27.95 -13.13
CA ALA A 596 -14.06 -28.34 -13.72
C ALA A 596 -14.99 -28.96 -12.67
N ARG A 597 -14.50 -29.94 -11.90
CA ARG A 597 -15.27 -30.59 -10.82
C ARG A 597 -15.64 -29.62 -9.70
N ALA A 598 -14.71 -28.74 -9.29
CA ALA A 598 -14.97 -27.75 -8.26
C ALA A 598 -16.05 -26.75 -8.71
N ALA A 599 -16.01 -26.29 -9.97
CA ALA A 599 -17.00 -25.39 -10.54
C ALA A 599 -18.38 -26.03 -10.69
N GLU A 600 -18.46 -27.29 -11.12
CA GLU A 600 -19.71 -28.06 -11.17
C GLU A 600 -20.31 -28.25 -9.77
N THR A 601 -19.48 -28.56 -8.78
CA THR A 601 -19.91 -28.69 -7.39
C THR A 601 -20.45 -27.35 -6.86
N LEU A 602 -19.75 -26.23 -7.12
CA LEU A 602 -20.22 -24.90 -6.76
C LEU A 602 -21.59 -24.62 -7.36
N ILE A 603 -21.76 -24.85 -8.66
CA ILE A 603 -23.03 -24.64 -9.37
C ILE A 603 -24.15 -25.45 -8.73
N GLN A 604 -23.94 -26.74 -8.46
CA GLN A 604 -24.94 -27.61 -7.84
C GLN A 604 -25.32 -27.13 -6.43
N ARG A 605 -24.33 -26.72 -5.62
CA ARG A 605 -24.57 -26.21 -4.26
C ARG A 605 -25.23 -24.84 -4.26
N ALA A 606 -24.86 -23.96 -5.18
CA ALA A 606 -25.50 -22.67 -5.39
C ALA A 606 -26.96 -22.83 -5.81
N HIS A 607 -27.26 -23.77 -6.71
CA HIS A 607 -28.63 -24.08 -7.11
C HIS A 607 -29.47 -24.61 -5.93
N ALA A 608 -28.94 -25.57 -5.16
CA ALA A 608 -29.62 -26.08 -3.98
C ALA A 608 -29.86 -25.00 -2.89
N ALA A 609 -28.93 -24.05 -2.75
CA ALA A 609 -29.07 -22.92 -1.83
C ALA A 609 -30.11 -21.89 -2.32
N LEU A 610 -30.23 -21.71 -3.63
CA LEU A 610 -31.26 -20.86 -4.24
C LEU A 610 -32.66 -21.48 -4.08
N ASP A 611 -32.78 -22.78 -4.34
CA ASP A 611 -34.05 -23.52 -4.25
C ASP A 611 -34.55 -23.61 -2.80
N VAL A 612 -33.63 -23.88 -1.87
CA VAL A 612 -33.94 -24.00 -0.43
C VAL A 612 -32.91 -23.19 0.37
N PRO A 613 -33.19 -21.90 0.66
CA PRO A 613 -32.23 -20.97 1.26
C PRO A 613 -32.08 -21.15 2.79
N THR A 614 -31.73 -22.36 3.21
CA THR A 614 -31.36 -22.66 4.60
C THR A 614 -29.92 -22.22 4.90
N GLY A 615 -29.62 -21.94 6.17
CA GLY A 615 -28.25 -21.61 6.59
C GLY A 615 -27.24 -22.70 6.24
N GLU A 616 -27.64 -23.98 6.32
CA GLU A 616 -26.79 -25.12 5.95
C GLU A 616 -26.49 -25.15 4.44
N ASN A 617 -27.49 -24.94 3.59
CA ASN A 617 -27.28 -24.94 2.14
C ASN A 617 -26.40 -23.75 1.70
N ARG A 618 -26.62 -22.57 2.30
CA ARG A 618 -25.78 -21.39 2.06
C ARG A 618 -24.32 -21.62 2.49
N ALA A 619 -24.11 -22.21 3.66
CA ALA A 619 -22.78 -22.57 4.14
C ALA A 619 -22.08 -23.59 3.20
N ARG A 620 -22.81 -24.59 2.70
CA ARG A 620 -22.28 -25.56 1.72
C ARG A 620 -21.93 -24.90 0.38
N ALA A 621 -22.73 -23.96 -0.11
CA ALA A 621 -22.44 -23.20 -1.32
C ALA A 621 -21.20 -22.30 -1.15
N GLN A 622 -21.09 -21.61 -0.02
CA GLN A 622 -19.92 -20.80 0.33
C GLN A 622 -18.65 -21.65 0.46
N ALA A 623 -18.73 -22.81 1.11
CA ALA A 623 -17.60 -23.75 1.20
C ALA A 623 -17.15 -24.23 -0.19
N ALA A 624 -18.09 -24.54 -1.09
CA ALA A 624 -17.77 -24.91 -2.47
C ALA A 624 -17.14 -23.74 -3.25
N PHE A 625 -17.56 -22.50 -2.98
CA PHE A 625 -16.95 -21.31 -3.57
C PHE A 625 -15.50 -21.10 -3.11
N ASN A 626 -15.26 -21.20 -1.80
CA ASN A 626 -13.92 -21.11 -1.24
C ASN A 626 -13.00 -22.22 -1.80
N HIS A 627 -13.52 -23.44 -1.94
CA HIS A 627 -12.78 -24.55 -2.53
C HIS A 627 -12.41 -24.26 -4.00
N LEU A 628 -13.34 -23.77 -4.82
CA LEU A 628 -13.05 -23.36 -6.20
C LEU A 628 -11.95 -22.29 -6.26
N LEU A 629 -12.00 -21.29 -5.37
CA LEU A 629 -11.00 -20.24 -5.31
C LEU A 629 -9.61 -20.80 -4.96
N GLN A 630 -9.52 -21.65 -3.93
CA GLN A 630 -8.28 -22.28 -3.50
C GLN A 630 -7.63 -23.10 -4.64
N GLU A 631 -8.42 -23.87 -5.37
CA GLU A 631 -7.93 -24.63 -6.54
C GLU A 631 -7.48 -23.71 -7.69
N TYR A 632 -8.06 -22.52 -7.82
CA TYR A 632 -7.71 -21.57 -8.89
C TYR A 632 -6.47 -20.73 -8.56
N MET A 633 -6.19 -20.45 -7.28
CA MET A 633 -5.12 -19.54 -6.87
C MET A 633 -3.74 -19.86 -7.48
N PRO A 634 -3.27 -21.12 -7.58
CA PRO A 634 -1.97 -21.42 -8.20
C PRO A 634 -1.88 -20.97 -9.66
N HIS A 635 -2.95 -21.18 -10.44
CA HIS A 635 -3.03 -20.76 -11.84
C HIS A 635 -3.08 -19.24 -11.96
N TYR A 636 -3.85 -18.59 -11.10
CA TYR A 636 -3.96 -17.14 -11.10
C TYR A 636 -2.64 -16.46 -10.72
N ARG A 637 -1.96 -16.95 -9.67
CA ARG A 637 -0.64 -16.48 -9.26
C ARG A 637 0.38 -16.57 -10.39
N ALA A 638 0.40 -17.69 -11.11
CA ALA A 638 1.29 -17.87 -12.25
C ALA A 638 1.07 -16.77 -13.31
N LYS A 639 -0.19 -16.49 -13.66
CA LYS A 639 -0.55 -15.41 -14.60
C LYS A 639 -0.15 -14.02 -14.10
N VAL A 640 -0.35 -13.70 -12.82
CA VAL A 640 0.10 -12.42 -12.25
C VAL A 640 1.62 -12.32 -12.32
N SER A 641 2.33 -13.42 -12.06
CA SER A 641 3.79 -13.48 -12.06
C SER A 641 4.40 -13.26 -13.45
N GLU A 642 3.70 -13.61 -14.53
CA GLU A 642 4.15 -13.37 -15.92
C GLU A 642 4.36 -11.88 -16.25
N ALA A 643 3.64 -10.98 -15.57
CA ALA A 643 3.81 -9.54 -15.75
C ALA A 643 5.10 -8.99 -15.10
N TRP A 644 5.74 -9.76 -14.21
CA TRP A 644 6.93 -9.37 -13.48
C TRP A 644 8.19 -9.91 -14.15
N THR A 645 9.10 -9.00 -14.47
CA THR A 645 10.41 -9.34 -15.04
C THR A 645 11.53 -9.01 -14.07
N LEU A 646 12.57 -9.84 -14.03
CA LEU A 646 13.75 -9.59 -13.22
C LEU A 646 14.65 -8.56 -13.92
N SER A 647 14.81 -7.39 -13.31
CA SER A 647 15.66 -6.29 -13.80
C SER A 647 17.05 -6.31 -13.17
#